data_AF-A0A922I1A1-F1
#
_entry.id   AF-A0A922I1A1-F1
#
_cell.length_a   1.000
_cell.length_b   1.000
_cell.length_c   1.000
_cell.angle_alpha   90.00
_cell.angle_beta   90.00
_cell.angle_gamma   90.00
#
_symmetry.space_group_name_H-M   'P 1'
#
loop_
_entity.id
_entity.type
_entity.pdbx_description
1 polymer ?
#
loop_
_entity_poly.entity_id
_entity_poly.type
_entity_poly.pdbx_seq_one_letter_code
_entity_poly.pdbx_strand_id
1 'polypeptide(L)'
;MSESSSSSKKLNEARCPICNFRLRSCSNVDRKLIKSQEDIDKVLRLMNKPVEIGDILCAKCNKKLCTQISLEKKQLLSDPEPCISSMCADISERFESTLFISDFSSTTINNQSILADPTYEYTPIVKEMIEMPFSRPIISHCYCFICSSKSDLKDIPIEARLQVFLKRRILVPKRNRCCKQHLMNKWLYEDEIDNIKIVSDKCELELSDMAKFMDLLAPDATSFNFQDKIDKRLMPQCQLYALTGHNWKDIDHLQSLITSMRNTSKRTVIQAIVTFLCKLRTGNANRVIAAFAGLDSERQAQSYIDSVLKSFEDDILPNQFGLQSITRDFIINERTSPVAKKLFDCQNRLMIICDGTYIRHQKSSNNVYQRKSYSGHKKTTLCKPFTICTTDGFVIDIPGPFNANENDASILKNIIGQKNGLSELLQPGDYFVLDRGFRDVVPILKKRGFNVLIPALKGKNKQLTTKESNESRLVTKIRWVVEAVHGVIGQKYKLLHNQFQNKSLPKLATYCRIACFLHNKFGKKFNSDSENMEEIINSMKSSNDVNSLAEMVEQGRWNTKRSLFKTFSSDDALDFPRMSIKELKIFFTGSYQLSQAISYLAEMLKEDGTLSLKFAKESNDILQWEVQSRHINRKKYKCYIKYLPKSNGLSSIVGHCCTCANGNRTVGCCSHVAALIYHLSYGRYLSRIFRPAEALTTLFDFNEEMTVIESDSDND
;
A
#
# COMPACT_ATOMS: atom_id res chain seq x y z
N MET A 1 5.31 64.28 -38.45
CA MET A 1 4.32 65.30 -38.05
C MET A 1 3.28 64.59 -37.20
N SER A 2 3.50 64.48 -35.88
CA SER A 2 3.15 65.46 -34.84
C SER A 2 1.63 65.63 -34.73
N GLU A 3 1.00 64.85 -33.83
CA GLU A 3 0.39 65.33 -32.56
C GLU A 3 -1.14 65.26 -32.73
N SER A 4 -1.98 64.88 -31.77
CA SER A 4 -1.93 65.20 -30.35
C SER A 4 -2.83 64.27 -29.50
N SER A 5 -2.23 63.67 -28.47
CA SER A 5 -2.71 63.56 -27.09
C SER A 5 -4.19 63.26 -26.76
N SER A 6 -4.49 62.07 -26.22
CA SER A 6 -5.58 61.96 -25.20
C SER A 6 -5.53 60.75 -24.24
N SER A 7 -4.73 59.70 -24.48
CA SER A 7 -4.86 58.47 -23.68
C SER A 7 -4.17 58.47 -22.32
N SER A 8 -3.27 59.41 -22.03
CA SER A 8 -2.52 59.48 -20.76
C SER A 8 -3.17 60.36 -19.68
N LYS A 9 -4.30 61.04 -19.98
CA LYS A 9 -5.03 61.87 -19.00
C LYS A 9 -6.17 61.16 -18.27
N LYS A 10 -6.73 60.05 -18.78
CA LYS A 10 -7.87 59.35 -18.13
C LYS A 10 -7.49 58.37 -17.00
N LEU A 11 -6.22 57.99 -16.86
CA LEU A 11 -5.75 57.14 -15.75
C LEU A 11 -5.44 57.93 -14.46
N ASN A 12 -5.39 59.26 -14.53
CA ASN A 12 -4.94 60.10 -13.41
C ASN A 12 -6.00 60.33 -12.32
N GLU A 13 -7.25 59.94 -12.54
CA GLU A 13 -8.34 60.04 -11.54
C GLU A 13 -9.10 58.71 -11.31
N ALA A 14 -8.69 57.62 -11.97
CA ALA A 14 -9.39 56.35 -11.91
C ALA A 14 -9.43 55.78 -10.48
N ARG A 15 -10.64 55.56 -9.97
CA ARG A 15 -10.93 54.97 -8.65
C ARG A 15 -11.48 53.57 -8.83
N CYS A 16 -11.20 52.69 -7.87
CA CYS A 16 -11.81 51.37 -7.82
C CYS A 16 -13.33 51.53 -7.60
N PRO A 17 -14.21 50.98 -8.47
CA PRO A 17 -15.66 51.15 -8.31
C PRO A 17 -16.23 50.50 -7.03
N ILE A 18 -15.52 49.52 -6.45
CA ILE A 18 -15.98 48.81 -5.23
C ILE A 18 -15.69 49.59 -3.94
N CYS A 19 -14.50 50.18 -3.82
CA CYS A 19 -14.04 50.83 -2.57
C CYS A 19 -13.68 52.31 -2.74
N ASN A 20 -13.87 52.85 -3.94
CA ASN A 20 -13.59 54.23 -4.34
C ASN A 20 -12.13 54.69 -4.10
N PHE A 21 -11.20 53.74 -3.94
CA PHE A 21 -9.79 54.01 -3.68
C PHE A 21 -9.07 54.43 -4.97
N ARG A 22 -8.23 55.47 -4.89
CA ARG A 22 -7.45 55.96 -6.04
C ARG A 22 -6.45 54.90 -6.48
N LEU A 23 -6.47 54.54 -7.76
CA LEU A 23 -5.66 53.43 -8.24
C LEU A 23 -4.16 53.78 -8.30
N ARG A 24 -3.75 55.06 -8.19
CA ARG A 24 -2.34 55.50 -8.28
C ARG A 24 -1.44 54.98 -7.13
N SER A 25 -1.99 54.69 -5.96
CA SER A 25 -1.24 54.34 -4.74
C SER A 25 -1.04 52.82 -4.51
N CYS A 26 -1.39 51.98 -5.48
CA CYS A 26 -1.27 50.51 -5.38
C CYS A 26 -0.34 49.95 -6.47
N SER A 27 0.41 48.88 -6.20
CA SER A 27 1.25 48.22 -7.20
C SER A 27 0.38 47.69 -8.38
N ASN A 28 0.91 47.72 -9.60
CA ASN A 28 0.18 47.30 -10.81
C ASN A 28 -0.07 45.78 -10.89
N VAL A 29 0.63 45.00 -10.07
CA VAL A 29 0.75 43.53 -10.23
C VAL A 29 -0.53 42.76 -9.86
N ASP A 30 -1.41 43.36 -9.05
CA ASP A 30 -2.59 42.65 -8.49
C ASP A 30 -3.95 43.25 -8.90
N ARG A 31 -3.98 44.19 -9.87
CA ARG A 31 -5.24 44.82 -10.33
C ARG A 31 -5.97 43.94 -11.33
N LYS A 32 -7.31 43.96 -11.31
CA LYS A 32 -8.15 43.27 -12.29
C LYS A 32 -8.91 44.28 -13.13
N LEU A 33 -8.70 44.26 -14.44
CA LEU A 33 -9.52 44.97 -15.43
C LEU A 33 -10.73 44.09 -15.77
N ILE A 34 -11.94 44.63 -15.67
CA ILE A 34 -13.18 43.95 -16.03
C ILE A 34 -13.30 43.96 -17.56
N LYS A 35 -13.23 42.77 -18.18
CA LYS A 35 -13.15 42.62 -19.64
C LYS A 35 -14.36 41.92 -20.27
N SER A 36 -15.21 41.28 -19.47
CA SER A 36 -16.34 40.49 -19.96
C SER A 36 -17.57 40.65 -19.07
N GLN A 37 -18.75 40.34 -19.62
CA GLN A 37 -20.01 40.31 -18.88
C GLN A 37 -19.97 39.30 -17.72
N GLU A 38 -19.27 38.17 -17.91
CA GLU A 38 -19.10 37.16 -16.87
C GLU A 38 -18.30 37.68 -15.65
N ASP A 39 -17.36 38.62 -15.87
CA ASP A 39 -16.64 39.28 -14.78
C ASP A 39 -17.54 40.26 -14.01
N ILE A 40 -18.46 40.95 -14.71
CA ILE A 40 -19.46 41.83 -14.09
C ILE A 40 -20.39 41.01 -13.21
N ASP A 41 -20.93 39.91 -13.74
CA ASP A 41 -21.88 39.06 -13.01
C ASP A 41 -21.24 38.44 -11.76
N LYS A 42 -19.95 38.08 -11.83
CA LYS A 42 -19.20 37.57 -10.66
C LYS A 42 -19.01 38.64 -9.59
N VAL A 43 -18.67 39.86 -9.98
CA VAL A 43 -18.48 40.97 -9.02
C VAL A 43 -19.82 41.38 -8.42
N LEU A 44 -20.88 41.48 -9.22
CA LEU A 44 -22.22 41.81 -8.76
C LEU A 44 -22.74 40.73 -7.81
N ARG A 45 -22.60 39.45 -8.15
CA ARG A 45 -23.06 38.33 -7.32
C ARG A 45 -22.31 38.21 -5.99
N LEU A 46 -20.98 38.34 -6.00
CA LEU A 46 -20.15 38.03 -4.83
C LEU A 46 -19.84 39.26 -3.95
N MET A 47 -19.76 40.45 -4.57
CA MET A 47 -19.41 41.70 -3.89
C MET A 47 -20.58 42.69 -3.81
N ASN A 48 -21.72 42.41 -4.45
CA ASN A 48 -22.94 43.22 -4.47
C ASN A 48 -22.70 44.69 -4.83
N LYS A 49 -21.87 44.92 -5.85
CA LYS A 49 -21.55 46.26 -6.38
C LYS A 49 -21.61 46.25 -7.91
N PRO A 50 -22.26 47.26 -8.54
CA PRO A 50 -22.27 47.38 -9.99
C PRO A 50 -20.88 47.81 -10.50
N VAL A 51 -20.44 47.18 -11.59
CA VAL A 51 -19.19 47.50 -12.30
C VAL A 51 -19.44 47.39 -13.80
N GLU A 52 -18.71 48.15 -14.61
CA GLU A 52 -18.86 48.18 -16.06
C GLU A 52 -17.62 47.63 -16.79
N ILE A 53 -17.78 47.24 -18.06
CA ILE A 53 -16.66 46.78 -18.89
C ILE A 53 -15.67 47.93 -19.08
N GLY A 54 -14.42 47.72 -18.70
CA GLY A 54 -13.38 48.76 -18.69
C GLY A 54 -13.00 49.24 -17.28
N ASP A 55 -13.76 48.89 -16.24
CA ASP A 55 -13.42 49.24 -14.86
C ASP A 55 -12.22 48.47 -14.32
N ILE A 56 -11.44 49.11 -13.44
CA ILE A 56 -10.26 48.51 -12.81
C ILE A 56 -10.46 48.36 -11.31
N LEU A 57 -10.47 47.11 -10.85
CA LEU A 57 -10.46 46.77 -9.42
C LEU A 57 -9.06 46.93 -8.83
N CYS A 58 -8.99 47.55 -7.65
CA CYS A 58 -7.73 47.62 -6.89
C CYS A 58 -7.33 46.23 -6.36
N ALA A 59 -6.04 46.07 -6.04
CA ALA A 59 -5.45 44.82 -5.56
C ALA A 59 -6.21 44.20 -4.37
N LYS A 60 -6.68 45.03 -3.43
CA LYS A 60 -7.40 44.57 -2.24
C LYS A 60 -8.79 44.02 -2.57
N CYS A 61 -9.52 44.69 -3.47
CA CYS A 61 -10.83 44.23 -3.91
C CYS A 61 -10.74 42.98 -4.80
N ASN A 62 -9.70 42.91 -5.64
CA ASN A 62 -9.45 41.72 -6.45
C ASN A 62 -9.12 40.49 -5.59
N LYS A 63 -8.27 40.64 -4.56
CA LYS A 63 -8.00 39.55 -3.60
C LYS A 63 -9.25 39.08 -2.87
N LYS A 64 -10.12 40.00 -2.42
CA LYS A 64 -11.41 39.65 -1.80
C LYS A 64 -12.31 38.84 -2.74
N LEU A 65 -12.44 39.29 -3.99
CA LEU A 65 -13.22 38.58 -5.01
C LEU A 65 -12.69 37.16 -5.26
N CYS A 66 -11.36 37.01 -5.40
CA CYS A 66 -10.74 35.69 -5.60
C CYS A 66 -10.97 34.75 -4.41
N THR A 67 -10.93 35.26 -3.18
CA THR A 67 -11.22 34.46 -1.98
C THR A 67 -12.67 33.96 -1.97
N GLN A 68 -13.64 34.82 -2.32
CA GLN A 68 -15.05 34.43 -2.39
C GLN A 68 -15.32 33.40 -3.49
N ILE A 69 -14.74 33.57 -4.69
CA ILE A 69 -14.82 32.57 -5.77
C ILE A 69 -14.27 31.22 -5.29
N SER A 70 -13.19 31.23 -4.50
CA SER A 70 -12.59 30.01 -3.97
C SER A 70 -13.41 29.35 -2.86
N LEU A 71 -14.23 30.10 -2.12
CA LEU A 71 -15.17 29.60 -1.11
C LEU A 71 -16.39 28.95 -1.77
N GLU A 72 -16.96 29.58 -2.78
CA GLU A 72 -18.09 29.05 -3.56
C GLU A 72 -17.72 27.71 -4.24
N LYS A 73 -16.51 27.62 -4.80
CA LYS A 73 -15.98 26.35 -5.35
C LYS A 73 -15.79 25.24 -4.32
N LYS A 74 -15.54 25.58 -3.05
CA LYS A 74 -15.43 24.58 -1.97
C LYS A 74 -16.80 24.06 -1.53
N GLN A 75 -17.83 24.92 -1.54
CA GLN A 75 -19.20 24.54 -1.21
C GLN A 75 -19.83 23.63 -2.28
N LEU A 76 -19.46 23.82 -3.56
CA LEU A 76 -19.91 22.95 -4.67
C LEU A 76 -19.24 21.56 -4.73
N LEU A 77 -18.21 21.31 -3.91
CA LEU A 77 -17.45 20.05 -3.88
C LEU A 77 -17.83 19.15 -2.68
N SER A 78 -18.86 19.52 -1.90
CA SER A 78 -19.24 18.85 -0.65
C SER A 78 -20.70 18.41 -0.64
N ASP A 79 -21.07 17.49 -1.54
CA ASP A 79 -22.19 16.52 -1.38
C ASP A 79 -21.81 15.22 -2.13
N PRO A 80 -22.01 14.01 -1.55
CA PRO A 80 -23.35 13.38 -1.44
C PRO A 80 -23.69 12.62 -0.12
N GLU A 81 -25.00 12.39 0.07
CA GLU A 81 -25.81 11.77 1.16
C GLU A 81 -25.53 10.26 1.53
N PRO A 82 -26.32 9.58 2.41
CA PRO A 82 -26.72 9.86 3.81
C PRO A 82 -26.58 8.63 4.77
N CYS A 83 -26.44 8.82 6.10
CA CYS A 83 -27.09 7.96 7.13
C CYS A 83 -26.96 8.48 8.59
N ILE A 84 -28.11 8.89 9.15
CA ILE A 84 -28.66 8.66 10.51
C ILE A 84 -27.72 8.77 11.74
N SER A 85 -27.80 9.90 12.46
CA SER A 85 -28.61 9.99 13.70
C SER A 85 -28.57 11.41 14.27
N SER A 86 -29.75 11.99 14.41
CA SER A 86 -30.06 13.27 15.03
C SER A 86 -29.58 13.38 16.48
N MET A 87 -29.03 14.53 16.85
CA MET A 87 -29.67 15.53 17.73
C MET A 87 -28.62 16.55 18.19
N CYS A 88 -28.77 17.79 17.72
CA CYS A 88 -28.53 19.06 18.43
C CYS A 88 -28.38 20.20 17.40
N ALA A 89 -29.52 20.63 16.84
CA ALA A 89 -29.81 22.06 16.75
C ALA A 89 -30.06 22.52 18.21
N ASP A 90 -29.54 23.62 18.72
CA ASP A 90 -29.81 24.98 18.29
C ASP A 90 -28.81 25.96 18.93
N ILE A 91 -28.93 27.22 18.50
CA ILE A 91 -28.34 28.45 19.06
C ILE A 91 -26.99 28.84 18.45
N SER A 92 -27.06 29.08 17.14
CA SER A 92 -26.37 30.21 16.50
C SER A 92 -27.44 31.27 16.22
N GLU A 93 -27.70 32.16 17.18
CA GLU A 93 -28.30 33.44 16.87
C GLU A 93 -27.64 34.55 17.70
N ARG A 94 -27.36 35.65 16.99
CA ARG A 94 -26.80 36.92 17.46
C ARG A 94 -25.30 36.90 17.68
N PHE A 95 -24.57 37.41 16.70
CA PHE A 95 -23.79 38.64 16.91
C PHE A 95 -23.32 39.14 15.54
N GLU A 96 -24.12 40.03 14.95
CA GLU A 96 -23.60 41.05 14.05
C GLU A 96 -23.62 42.39 14.78
N SER A 97 -22.52 43.12 14.61
CA SER A 97 -22.32 44.56 14.83
C SER A 97 -22.37 45.12 16.26
N THR A 98 -21.23 45.61 16.75
CA THR A 98 -20.94 47.07 16.71
C THR A 98 -19.48 47.36 17.07
N LEU A 99 -18.82 48.12 16.19
CA LEU A 99 -17.60 48.85 16.46
C LEU A 99 -17.88 49.95 17.50
N PHE A 100 -17.03 50.07 18.52
CA PHE A 100 -16.71 51.36 19.11
C PHE A 100 -15.19 51.49 19.23
N ILE A 101 -14.65 52.48 18.52
CA ILE A 101 -13.35 53.08 18.76
C ILE A 101 -13.57 54.08 19.90
N SER A 102 -12.74 54.02 20.95
CA SER A 102 -12.49 55.19 21.78
C SER A 102 -11.08 55.14 22.36
N ASP A 103 -10.40 56.26 22.18
CA ASP A 103 -9.03 56.60 22.53
C ASP A 103 -8.65 56.28 23.99
N PHE A 104 -7.38 55.92 24.20
CA PHE A 104 -6.71 56.18 25.46
C PHE A 104 -5.46 57.02 25.23
N SER A 105 -5.58 58.25 25.70
CA SER A 105 -4.57 59.29 25.78
C SER A 105 -3.37 58.89 26.61
N SER A 106 -2.20 59.29 26.10
CA SER A 106 -0.94 59.48 26.79
C SER A 106 -1.07 60.32 28.07
N THR A 107 -0.44 59.86 29.15
CA THR A 107 0.03 60.73 30.24
C THR A 107 1.48 60.43 30.60
N THR A 108 2.23 61.52 30.57
CA THR A 108 3.64 61.74 30.83
C THR A 108 4.06 61.43 32.26
N ILE A 109 5.26 60.87 32.38
CA ILE A 109 6.08 60.78 33.58
C ILE A 109 6.40 62.20 34.06
N ASN A 110 6.14 62.50 35.32
CA ASN A 110 6.67 63.70 35.99
C ASN A 110 7.33 63.29 37.31
N ASN A 111 8.63 63.55 37.40
CA ASN A 111 9.44 63.43 38.60
C ASN A 111 9.10 64.55 39.57
N GLN A 112 8.78 64.23 40.83
CA GLN A 112 9.08 65.08 41.97
C GLN A 112 9.47 64.24 43.19
N SER A 113 10.67 64.51 43.69
CA SER A 113 11.27 63.98 44.91
C SER A 113 11.04 64.94 46.07
N ILE A 114 10.41 64.50 47.17
CA ILE A 114 10.57 65.10 48.51
C ILE A 114 10.54 63.96 49.56
N LEU A 115 11.47 64.06 50.51
CA LEU A 115 11.85 63.11 51.57
C LEU A 115 10.78 62.91 52.66
N ALA A 116 10.63 61.68 53.19
CA ALA A 116 10.76 61.32 54.63
C ALA A 116 10.10 59.97 55.02
N ASP A 117 10.94 59.10 55.62
CA ASP A 117 10.73 57.99 56.57
C ASP A 117 9.77 56.78 56.34
N PRO A 118 10.15 55.57 56.80
CA PRO A 118 9.53 54.30 56.44
C PRO A 118 8.52 53.82 57.49
N THR A 119 7.27 53.67 57.09
CA THR A 119 6.35 52.74 57.73
C THR A 119 6.04 51.62 56.76
N TYR A 120 6.40 50.41 57.15
CA TYR A 120 6.07 49.16 56.48
C TYR A 120 4.54 49.05 56.34
N GLU A 121 3.99 49.44 55.19
CA GLU A 121 2.63 49.05 54.81
C GLU A 121 2.67 47.70 54.11
N TYR A 122 2.00 46.71 54.71
CA TYR A 122 1.72 45.44 54.09
C TYR A 122 0.74 45.67 52.93
N THR A 123 1.24 45.79 51.71
CA THR A 123 0.39 45.74 50.51
C THR A 123 -0.11 44.30 50.35
N PRO A 124 -1.44 44.04 50.40
CA PRO A 124 -1.95 42.71 50.14
C PRO A 124 -1.57 42.31 48.70
N ILE A 125 -1.00 41.11 48.54
CA ILE A 125 -0.71 40.54 47.22
C ILE A 125 -2.04 40.46 46.45
N VAL A 126 -2.27 41.40 45.55
CA VAL A 126 -3.42 41.38 44.66
C VAL A 126 -3.25 40.18 43.74
N LYS A 127 -4.08 39.16 43.92
CA LYS A 127 -4.14 38.05 42.98
C LYS A 127 -4.81 38.55 41.73
N GLU A 128 -4.04 38.76 40.67
CA GLU A 128 -4.60 39.10 39.36
C GLU A 128 -5.38 37.88 38.82
N MET A 129 -6.69 38.04 38.73
CA MET A 129 -7.64 37.06 38.20
C MET A 129 -8.08 37.49 36.81
N ILE A 130 -8.22 36.52 35.90
CA ILE A 130 -8.73 36.73 34.54
C ILE A 130 -10.01 35.92 34.38
N GLU A 131 -11.07 36.55 33.89
CA GLU A 131 -12.30 35.87 33.49
C GLU A 131 -12.13 35.22 32.12
N MET A 132 -12.36 33.91 32.06
CA MET A 132 -12.28 33.10 30.85
C MET A 132 -13.67 32.65 30.39
N PRO A 133 -13.98 32.68 29.09
CA PRO A 133 -15.27 32.28 28.55
C PRO A 133 -15.39 30.75 28.42
N PHE A 134 -15.14 30.04 29.52
CA PHE A 134 -15.23 28.58 29.60
C PHE A 134 -16.12 28.18 30.77
N SER A 135 -16.95 27.16 30.53
CA SER A 135 -17.83 26.59 31.55
C SER A 135 -17.03 26.03 32.72
N ARG A 136 -17.56 26.15 33.93
CA ARG A 136 -16.96 25.59 35.15
C ARG A 136 -17.95 24.82 36.02
N PRO A 137 -17.47 23.85 36.80
CA PRO A 137 -18.25 23.23 37.87
C PRO A 137 -18.35 24.14 39.10
N ILE A 138 -19.03 23.65 40.13
CA ILE A 138 -19.10 24.31 41.43
C ILE A 138 -17.71 24.52 42.03
N ILE A 139 -17.48 25.68 42.63
CA ILE A 139 -16.25 25.95 43.39
C ILE A 139 -16.51 25.50 44.81
N SER A 140 -15.81 24.45 45.25
CA SER A 140 -15.97 23.94 46.61
C SER A 140 -14.66 23.46 47.20
N HIS A 141 -14.45 23.89 48.43
CA HIS A 141 -13.33 23.48 49.29
C HIS A 141 -13.78 22.50 50.38
N CYS A 142 -15.11 22.32 50.54
CA CYS A 142 -15.73 21.59 51.65
C CYS A 142 -16.35 20.25 51.23
N TYR A 143 -16.54 20.02 49.94
CA TYR A 143 -17.13 18.79 49.39
C TYR A 143 -16.58 18.49 47.99
N CYS A 144 -16.71 17.23 47.57
CA CYS A 144 -16.32 16.78 46.23
C CYS A 144 -17.13 17.50 45.15
N PHE A 145 -16.49 18.11 44.16
CA PHE A 145 -17.23 18.84 43.10
C PHE A 145 -18.02 17.91 42.15
N ILE A 146 -17.81 16.59 42.20
CA ILE A 146 -18.51 15.58 41.39
C ILE A 146 -19.70 15.00 42.16
N CYS A 147 -19.46 14.39 43.33
CA CYS A 147 -20.49 13.67 44.11
C CYS A 147 -20.97 14.37 45.38
N SER A 148 -20.43 15.56 45.71
CA SER A 148 -20.74 16.31 46.95
C SER A 148 -20.41 15.61 48.28
N SER A 149 -19.65 14.50 48.24
CA SER A 149 -19.16 13.83 49.46
C SER A 149 -18.23 14.74 50.27
N LYS A 150 -18.26 14.61 51.60
CA LYS A 150 -17.36 15.32 52.53
C LYS A 150 -16.17 14.47 52.99
N SER A 151 -16.09 13.20 52.58
CA SER A 151 -15.05 12.26 53.00
C SER A 151 -13.89 12.17 51.99
N ASP A 152 -12.67 12.01 52.52
CA ASP A 152 -11.43 11.73 51.77
C ASP A 152 -11.14 12.69 50.61
N LEU A 153 -11.30 14.00 50.88
CA LEU A 153 -11.15 15.07 49.90
C LEU A 153 -9.69 15.46 49.69
N LYS A 154 -9.27 15.52 48.43
CA LYS A 154 -7.98 16.07 47.99
C LYS A 154 -8.19 17.15 46.96
N ASP A 155 -7.27 18.11 46.90
CA ASP A 155 -7.24 19.09 45.82
C ASP A 155 -7.06 18.36 44.48
N ILE A 156 -7.88 18.71 43.49
CA ILE A 156 -7.80 18.09 42.18
C ILE A 156 -6.46 18.45 41.51
N PRO A 157 -5.66 17.45 41.08
CA PRO A 157 -4.39 17.69 40.41
C PRO A 157 -4.56 18.47 39.10
N ILE A 158 -3.53 19.21 38.71
CA ILE A 158 -3.56 20.00 37.47
C ILE A 158 -3.72 19.13 36.22
N GLU A 159 -3.21 17.90 36.26
CA GLU A 159 -3.35 16.90 35.20
C GLU A 159 -4.82 16.50 34.97
N ALA A 160 -5.57 16.24 36.04
CA ALA A 160 -7.01 15.97 35.95
C ALA A 160 -7.82 17.21 35.51
N ARG A 161 -7.43 18.41 35.95
CA ARG A 161 -8.08 19.67 35.50
C ARG A 161 -7.88 19.89 33.99
N LEU A 162 -6.67 19.61 33.49
CA LEU A 162 -6.34 19.67 32.07
C LEU A 162 -7.08 18.60 31.26
N GLN A 163 -7.20 17.39 31.80
CA GLN A 163 -7.97 16.29 31.19
C GLN A 163 -9.44 16.70 30.94
N VAL A 164 -10.09 17.31 31.94
CA VAL A 164 -11.47 17.79 31.83
C VAL A 164 -11.59 18.90 30.78
N PHE A 165 -10.62 19.81 30.73
CA PHE A 165 -10.58 20.89 29.74
C PHE A 165 -10.41 20.36 28.31
N LEU A 166 -9.50 19.42 28.08
CA LEU A 166 -9.27 18.82 26.76
C LEU A 166 -10.47 18.01 26.26
N LYS A 167 -11.16 17.27 27.14
CA LYS A 167 -12.28 16.39 26.76
C LYS A 167 -13.61 17.14 26.62
N ARG A 168 -13.93 18.08 27.51
CA ARG A 168 -15.25 18.75 27.58
C ARG A 168 -15.23 20.26 27.47
N ARG A 169 -14.05 20.89 27.33
CA ARG A 169 -13.88 22.36 27.38
C ARG A 169 -14.42 23.00 28.66
N ILE A 170 -14.40 22.24 29.76
CA ILE A 170 -14.80 22.71 31.09
C ILE A 170 -13.53 23.01 31.89
N LEU A 171 -13.47 24.20 32.47
CA LEU A 171 -12.36 24.64 33.28
C LEU A 171 -12.65 24.38 34.76
N VAL A 172 -11.88 23.49 35.40
CA VAL A 172 -12.02 23.21 36.82
C VAL A 172 -11.13 24.19 37.61
N PRO A 173 -11.67 25.03 38.51
CA PRO A 173 -10.90 26.00 39.27
C PRO A 173 -9.88 25.36 40.21
N LYS A 174 -8.80 26.09 40.48
CA LYS A 174 -7.74 25.69 41.42
C LYS A 174 -8.34 25.54 42.82
N ARG A 175 -7.86 24.55 43.59
CA ARG A 175 -8.34 24.20 44.95
C ARG A 175 -9.76 23.62 45.02
N ASN A 176 -10.36 23.26 43.89
CA ASN A 176 -11.52 22.38 43.93
C ASN A 176 -11.11 21.02 44.48
N ARG A 177 -11.97 20.44 45.31
CA ARG A 177 -11.69 19.15 45.95
C ARG A 177 -12.47 18.00 45.33
N CYS A 178 -11.81 16.84 45.23
CA CYS A 178 -12.38 15.59 44.74
C CYS A 178 -12.10 14.47 45.73
N CYS A 179 -13.06 13.56 45.95
CA CYS A 179 -12.81 12.36 46.74
C CYS A 179 -12.01 11.32 45.93
N LYS A 180 -11.33 10.39 46.62
CA LYS A 180 -10.52 9.34 45.95
C LYS A 180 -11.32 8.41 45.05
N GLN A 181 -12.63 8.26 45.27
CA GLN A 181 -13.47 7.34 44.49
C GLN A 181 -13.55 7.72 43.00
N HIS A 182 -13.35 8.99 42.65
CA HIS A 182 -13.37 9.45 41.26
C HIS A 182 -11.98 9.60 40.63
N LEU A 183 -10.91 9.42 41.43
CA LEU A 183 -9.53 9.62 41.00
C LEU A 183 -8.80 8.29 40.86
N MET A 184 -8.25 8.04 39.68
CA MET A 184 -7.23 7.03 39.44
C MET A 184 -5.86 7.71 39.37
N ASN A 185 -5.10 7.63 40.47
CA ASN A 185 -3.85 8.36 40.67
C ASN A 185 -4.02 9.89 40.54
N LYS A 186 -3.63 10.46 39.39
CA LYS A 186 -3.70 11.89 39.09
C LYS A 186 -4.81 12.26 38.09
N TRP A 187 -5.62 11.29 37.67
CA TRP A 187 -6.60 11.41 36.59
C TRP A 187 -8.00 11.08 37.07
N LEU A 188 -9.03 11.62 36.42
CA LEU A 188 -10.42 11.24 36.65
C LEU A 188 -10.80 10.04 35.77
N TYR A 189 -11.70 9.19 36.27
CA TYR A 189 -12.33 8.15 35.43
C TYR A 189 -13.11 8.80 34.28
N GLU A 190 -13.09 8.18 33.10
CA GLU A 190 -13.69 8.77 31.89
C GLU A 190 -15.19 9.03 32.01
N ASP A 191 -15.91 8.11 32.65
CA ASP A 191 -17.36 8.19 32.88
C ASP A 191 -17.73 9.35 33.83
N GLU A 192 -16.84 9.72 34.73
CA GLU A 192 -17.05 10.81 35.68
C GLU A 192 -16.93 12.18 34.99
N ILE A 193 -16.04 12.30 34.02
CA ILE A 193 -15.81 13.56 33.28
C ILE A 193 -17.08 13.96 32.52
N ASP A 194 -17.75 12.99 31.91
CA ASP A 194 -18.96 13.20 31.12
C ASP A 194 -20.15 13.62 32.00
N ASN A 195 -20.11 13.29 33.30
CA ASN A 195 -21.14 13.59 34.29
C ASN A 195 -20.86 14.84 35.16
N ILE A 196 -19.76 15.57 34.92
CA ILE A 196 -19.46 16.82 35.65
C ILE A 196 -20.58 17.84 35.42
N LYS A 197 -21.16 18.35 36.52
CA LYS A 197 -22.21 19.37 36.52
C LYS A 197 -21.63 20.76 36.29
N ILE A 198 -22.15 21.46 35.29
CA ILE A 198 -21.79 22.85 34.98
C ILE A 198 -22.64 23.80 35.80
N VAL A 199 -22.03 24.79 36.44
CA VAL A 199 -22.71 25.78 37.29
C VAL A 199 -22.61 27.20 36.72
N SER A 200 -21.61 27.47 35.88
CA SER A 200 -21.45 28.75 35.18
C SER A 200 -20.76 28.53 33.85
N ASP A 201 -21.04 29.39 32.88
CA ASP A 201 -20.44 29.48 31.55
C ASP A 201 -19.12 30.28 31.53
N LYS A 202 -18.76 30.90 32.66
CA LYS A 202 -17.57 31.73 32.85
C LYS A 202 -16.74 31.23 34.03
N CYS A 203 -15.42 31.28 33.88
CA CYS A 203 -14.50 30.82 34.90
C CYS A 203 -13.38 31.82 35.15
N GLU A 204 -13.21 32.24 36.39
CA GLU A 204 -12.07 33.05 36.80
C GLU A 204 -10.84 32.17 37.06
N LEU A 205 -9.70 32.55 36.50
CA LEU A 205 -8.41 31.91 36.74
C LEU A 205 -7.38 32.91 37.27
N GLU A 206 -6.57 32.46 38.23
CA GLU A 206 -5.34 33.17 38.60
C GLU A 206 -4.37 33.18 37.40
N LEU A 207 -3.73 34.31 37.11
CA LEU A 207 -2.71 34.44 36.05
C LEU A 207 -1.60 33.37 36.14
N SER A 208 -1.16 33.07 37.36
CA SER A 208 -0.15 32.01 37.62
C SER A 208 -0.63 30.60 37.26
N ASP A 209 -1.94 30.36 37.29
CA ASP A 209 -2.55 29.07 36.96
C ASP A 209 -2.79 28.96 35.45
N MET A 210 -3.15 30.08 34.79
CA MET A 210 -3.15 30.19 33.33
C MET A 210 -1.74 29.93 32.76
N ALA A 211 -0.70 30.57 33.31
CA ALA A 211 0.67 30.34 32.90
C ALA A 211 1.05 28.86 32.99
N LYS A 212 0.70 28.18 34.09
CA LYS A 212 0.92 26.72 34.24
C LYS A 212 0.11 25.87 33.27
N PHE A 213 -1.14 26.24 32.99
CA PHE A 213 -1.95 25.57 31.97
C PHE A 213 -1.31 25.72 30.59
N MET A 214 -0.84 26.92 30.25
CA MET A 214 -0.14 27.20 28.99
C MET A 214 1.21 26.49 28.93
N ASP A 215 1.96 26.41 30.03
CA ASP A 215 3.21 25.65 30.15
C ASP A 215 3.01 24.13 30.08
N LEU A 216 1.83 23.62 30.44
CA LEU A 216 1.45 22.21 30.27
C LEU A 216 0.92 21.92 28.87
N LEU A 217 0.31 22.91 28.22
CA LEU A 217 -0.13 22.83 26.81
C LEU A 217 1.02 23.09 25.82
N ALA A 218 2.06 23.83 26.23
CA ALA A 218 3.21 24.18 25.38
C ALA A 218 4.06 22.96 24.95
N PRO A 219 4.30 21.94 25.80
CA PRO A 219 4.94 20.68 25.40
C PRO A 219 4.13 19.90 24.36
N ASP A 220 2.81 20.06 24.34
CA ASP A 220 1.94 19.40 23.35
C ASP A 220 1.69 20.26 22.08
N ALA A 221 1.90 21.57 22.16
CA ALA A 221 1.88 22.47 20.99
C ALA A 221 3.14 22.35 20.11
N THR A 222 4.22 21.81 20.67
CA THR A 222 5.37 21.28 19.93
C THR A 222 5.32 19.77 19.91
N SER A 223 4.27 19.22 19.28
CA SER A 223 4.19 17.79 18.95
C SER A 223 5.58 17.25 18.63
N PHE A 224 6.11 16.30 19.41
CA PHE A 224 7.39 15.63 19.13
C PHE A 224 7.54 15.48 17.62
N ASN A 225 8.40 16.30 16.99
CA ASN A 225 8.44 16.37 15.54
C ASN A 225 8.81 14.96 15.04
N PHE A 226 8.33 14.57 13.86
CA PHE A 226 8.60 13.25 13.29
C PHE A 226 10.10 12.91 13.36
N GLN A 227 10.95 13.91 13.14
CA GLN A 227 12.40 13.85 13.28
C GLN A 227 12.88 13.56 14.72
N ASP A 228 12.30 14.22 15.74
CA ASP A 228 12.65 14.01 17.14
C ASP A 228 12.22 12.62 17.62
N LYS A 229 11.05 12.14 17.16
CA LYS A 229 10.58 10.77 17.44
C LYS A 229 11.53 9.73 16.86
N ILE A 230 12.13 10.01 15.70
CA ILE A 230 13.11 9.11 15.09
C ILE A 230 14.41 9.11 15.87
N ASP A 231 14.95 10.28 16.18
CA ASP A 231 16.24 10.40 16.87
C ASP A 231 16.20 9.73 18.24
N LYS A 232 15.13 9.96 19.00
CA LYS A 232 14.96 9.39 20.34
C LYS A 232 14.38 7.97 20.34
N ARG A 233 14.16 7.35 19.17
CA ARG A 233 13.52 6.02 19.05
C ARG A 233 12.14 5.91 19.71
N LEU A 234 11.41 7.02 19.80
CA LEU A 234 10.11 7.11 20.47
C LEU A 234 8.94 6.71 19.58
N MET A 235 9.18 6.47 18.28
CA MET A 235 8.12 6.02 17.37
C MET A 235 7.70 4.57 17.69
N PRO A 236 6.39 4.30 17.87
CA PRO A 236 5.88 2.94 18.06
C PRO A 236 6.30 2.00 16.94
N GLN A 237 6.61 0.76 17.29
CA GLN A 237 7.14 -0.25 16.37
C GLN A 237 6.19 -0.53 15.19
N CYS A 238 4.88 -0.57 15.43
CA CYS A 238 3.87 -0.76 14.40
C CYS A 238 3.84 0.40 13.39
N GLN A 239 3.98 1.63 13.86
CA GLN A 239 3.98 2.83 13.00
C GLN A 239 5.26 2.89 12.15
N LEU A 240 6.42 2.64 12.76
CA LEU A 240 7.70 2.58 12.05
C LEU A 240 7.67 1.50 10.96
N TYR A 241 7.18 0.30 11.30
CA TYR A 241 7.08 -0.80 10.35
C TYR A 241 6.09 -0.51 9.22
N ALA A 242 4.97 0.17 9.50
CA ALA A 242 4.05 0.59 8.45
C ALA A 242 4.71 1.55 7.45
N LEU A 243 5.48 2.52 7.96
CA LEU A 243 6.13 3.55 7.16
C LEU A 243 7.38 3.08 6.41
N THR A 244 8.19 2.22 7.01
CA THR A 244 9.50 1.81 6.46
C THR A 244 9.56 0.36 6.02
N GLY A 245 8.68 -0.50 6.54
CA GLY A 245 8.73 -1.96 6.40
C GLY A 245 9.80 -2.65 7.25
N HIS A 246 10.39 -1.94 8.22
CA HIS A 246 11.52 -2.41 9.01
C HIS A 246 11.39 -2.02 10.49
N ASN A 247 12.05 -2.78 11.35
CA ASN A 247 12.08 -2.51 12.78
C ASN A 247 13.28 -1.67 13.20
N TRP A 248 13.29 -1.15 14.44
CA TRP A 248 14.42 -0.36 14.93
C TRP A 248 15.74 -1.13 14.87
N LYS A 249 15.73 -2.41 15.24
CA LYS A 249 16.90 -3.30 15.12
C LYS A 249 17.46 -3.36 13.69
N ASP A 250 16.59 -3.40 12.69
CA ASP A 250 17.01 -3.44 11.28
C ASP A 250 17.64 -2.10 10.87
N ILE A 251 17.06 -0.99 11.31
CA ILE A 251 17.55 0.37 11.03
C ILE A 251 18.89 0.62 11.72
N ASP A 252 19.04 0.20 12.98
CA ASP A 252 20.30 0.33 13.72
C ASP A 252 21.40 -0.53 13.06
N HIS A 253 21.04 -1.72 12.58
CA HIS A 253 21.96 -2.55 11.78
C HIS A 253 22.33 -1.88 10.46
N LEU A 254 21.39 -1.23 9.76
CA LEU A 254 21.72 -0.48 8.54
C LEU A 254 22.63 0.71 8.83
N GLN A 255 22.40 1.42 9.94
CA GLN A 255 23.25 2.52 10.36
C GLN A 255 24.68 2.06 10.62
N SER A 256 24.89 0.90 11.25
CA SER A 256 26.24 0.39 11.53
C SER A 256 27.02 0.00 10.26
N LEU A 257 26.30 -0.28 9.17
CA LEU A 257 26.91 -0.56 7.86
C LEU A 257 27.27 0.70 7.07
N ILE A 258 26.67 1.85 7.37
CA ILE A 258 26.93 3.10 6.67
C ILE A 258 28.03 3.88 7.41
N THR A 259 29.19 4.03 6.76
CA THR A 259 30.37 4.68 7.34
C THR A 259 30.71 6.00 6.65
N SER A 260 30.34 6.16 5.37
CA SER A 260 30.55 7.37 4.58
C SER A 260 29.66 8.55 5.02
N MET A 261 28.51 8.28 5.64
CA MET A 261 27.55 9.31 6.05
C MET A 261 27.79 9.76 7.49
N ARG A 262 27.88 11.09 7.68
CA ARG A 262 27.99 11.70 9.02
C ARG A 262 26.72 12.43 9.42
N ASN A 263 26.54 12.58 10.73
CA ASN A 263 25.54 13.49 11.28
C ASN A 263 25.92 14.94 10.91
N THR A 264 24.91 15.76 10.68
CA THR A 264 25.05 17.20 10.40
C THR A 264 24.16 17.97 11.38
N SER A 265 24.36 19.28 11.48
CA SER A 265 23.54 20.15 12.34
C SER A 265 22.03 20.09 12.04
N LYS A 266 21.65 19.70 10.81
CA LYS A 266 20.24 19.62 10.37
C LYS A 266 19.68 18.21 10.29
N ARG A 267 20.53 17.18 10.46
CA ARG A 267 20.16 15.80 10.10
C ARG A 267 21.04 14.75 10.78
N THR A 268 20.42 13.71 11.31
CA THR A 268 21.10 12.48 11.72
C THR A 268 21.12 11.42 10.61
N VAL A 269 22.06 10.48 10.66
CA VAL A 269 22.12 9.34 9.73
C VAL A 269 20.82 8.55 9.74
N ILE A 270 20.26 8.30 10.92
CA ILE A 270 19.02 7.55 11.11
C ILE A 270 17.83 8.26 10.45
N GLN A 271 17.71 9.58 10.63
CA GLN A 271 16.64 10.36 9.98
C GLN A 271 16.67 10.22 8.46
N ALA A 272 17.86 10.22 7.85
CA ALA A 272 17.98 10.00 6.42
C ALA A 272 17.60 8.57 6.01
N ILE A 273 18.09 7.57 6.75
CA ILE A 273 17.74 6.15 6.50
C ILE A 273 16.23 5.97 6.58
N VAL A 274 15.58 6.46 7.64
CA VAL A 274 14.13 6.35 7.82
C VAL A 274 13.39 7.09 6.70
N THR A 275 13.82 8.31 6.35
CA THR A 275 13.22 9.07 5.23
C THR A 275 13.33 8.33 3.90
N PHE A 276 14.50 7.74 3.63
CA PHE A 276 14.73 6.92 2.44
C PHE A 276 13.87 5.65 2.44
N LEU A 277 13.81 4.91 3.55
CA LEU A 277 12.99 3.71 3.67
C LEU A 277 11.51 4.04 3.53
N CYS A 278 11.05 5.17 4.08
CA CYS A 278 9.70 5.69 3.86
C CYS A 278 9.42 5.95 2.37
N LYS A 279 10.36 6.59 1.66
CA LYS A 279 10.26 6.78 0.20
C LYS A 279 10.13 5.45 -0.52
N LEU A 280 11.00 4.50 -0.21
CA LEU A 280 11.05 3.19 -0.87
C LEU A 280 9.79 2.36 -0.59
N ARG A 281 9.33 2.35 0.66
CA ARG A 281 8.13 1.64 1.14
C ARG A 281 6.85 2.21 0.55
N THR A 282 6.64 3.53 0.64
CA THR A 282 5.37 4.16 0.27
C THR A 282 5.29 4.56 -1.19
N GLY A 283 6.42 4.88 -1.84
CA GLY A 283 6.44 5.44 -3.19
C GLY A 283 5.93 6.89 -3.28
N ASN A 284 5.68 7.55 -2.15
CA ASN A 284 5.11 8.90 -2.12
C ASN A 284 6.05 9.96 -2.74
N ALA A 285 5.46 11.05 -3.23
CA ALA A 285 6.22 12.20 -3.73
C ALA A 285 7.03 12.87 -2.61
N ASN A 286 8.18 13.46 -2.93
CA ASN A 286 9.08 14.05 -1.92
C ASN A 286 8.42 15.18 -1.12
N ARG A 287 7.49 15.94 -1.73
CA ARG A 287 6.67 16.93 -1.03
C ARG A 287 5.83 16.33 0.11
N VAL A 288 5.26 15.14 -0.11
CA VAL A 288 4.45 14.43 0.90
C VAL A 288 5.36 13.91 1.99
N ILE A 289 6.53 13.40 1.61
CA ILE A 289 7.55 12.94 2.56
C ILE A 289 8.06 14.08 3.43
N ALA A 290 8.37 15.22 2.82
CA ALA A 290 8.77 16.41 3.56
C ALA A 290 7.69 16.87 4.54
N ALA A 291 6.42 16.89 4.09
CA ALA A 291 5.29 17.31 4.93
C ALA A 291 5.10 16.44 6.18
N PHE A 292 5.01 15.11 6.04
CA PHE A 292 4.81 14.26 7.22
C PHE A 292 6.09 14.15 8.07
N ALA A 293 7.26 14.28 7.44
CA ALA A 293 8.53 14.18 8.14
C ALA A 293 8.97 15.50 8.78
N GLY A 294 8.18 16.59 8.68
CA GLY A 294 8.52 17.89 9.25
C GLY A 294 9.80 18.49 8.68
N LEU A 295 10.05 18.29 7.37
CA LEU A 295 11.19 18.86 6.65
C LEU A 295 10.78 20.17 5.96
N ASP A 296 11.71 21.11 5.86
CA ASP A 296 11.47 22.47 5.33
C ASP A 296 11.08 22.46 3.85
N SER A 297 11.54 21.46 3.09
CA SER A 297 11.29 21.39 1.64
C SER A 297 11.42 20.00 1.04
N GLU A 298 10.83 19.81 -0.15
CA GLU A 298 11.04 18.60 -0.95
C GLU A 298 12.51 18.38 -1.36
N ARG A 299 13.30 19.46 -1.45
CA ARG A 299 14.73 19.41 -1.77
C ARG A 299 15.53 18.80 -0.63
N GLN A 300 15.15 19.11 0.61
CA GLN A 300 15.77 18.51 1.79
C GLN A 300 15.50 16.99 1.82
N ALA A 301 14.24 16.57 1.58
CA ALA A 301 13.91 15.15 1.48
C ALA A 301 14.73 14.44 0.37
N GLN A 302 14.86 15.07 -0.81
CA GLN A 302 15.69 14.53 -1.90
C GLN A 302 17.17 14.42 -1.49
N SER A 303 17.72 15.43 -0.81
CA SER A 303 19.11 15.41 -0.33
C SER A 303 19.36 14.26 0.66
N TYR A 304 18.39 13.95 1.53
CA TYR A 304 18.48 12.84 2.48
C TYR A 304 18.51 11.51 1.72
N ILE A 305 17.57 11.34 0.78
CA ILE A 305 17.48 10.16 -0.09
C ILE A 305 18.77 9.97 -0.88
N ASP A 306 19.31 11.04 -1.47
CA ASP A 306 20.52 10.99 -2.30
C ASP A 306 21.76 10.65 -1.49
N SER A 307 21.86 11.19 -0.27
CA SER A 307 22.92 10.83 0.66
C SER A 307 22.87 9.33 0.99
N VAL A 308 21.69 8.77 1.24
CA VAL A 308 21.53 7.35 1.54
C VAL A 308 21.89 6.49 0.33
N LEU A 309 21.38 6.84 -0.86
CA LEU A 309 21.71 6.11 -2.09
C LEU A 309 23.21 6.04 -2.32
N LYS A 310 23.90 7.17 -2.19
CA LYS A 310 25.36 7.25 -2.34
C LYS A 310 26.07 6.39 -1.29
N SER A 311 25.69 6.47 -0.02
CA SER A 311 26.30 5.65 1.02
C SER A 311 26.08 4.15 0.83
N PHE A 312 24.94 3.74 0.27
CA PHE A 312 24.75 2.34 -0.11
C PHE A 312 25.68 1.91 -1.25
N GLU A 313 25.89 2.77 -2.25
CA GLU A 313 26.82 2.52 -3.37
C GLU A 313 28.27 2.45 -2.91
N ASP A 314 28.66 3.27 -1.94
CA ASP A 314 30.04 3.37 -1.45
C ASP A 314 30.34 2.26 -0.41
N ASP A 315 29.46 2.06 0.58
CA ASP A 315 29.80 1.27 1.77
C ASP A 315 29.24 -0.17 1.73
N ILE A 316 28.04 -0.36 1.18
CA ILE A 316 27.25 -1.60 1.37
C ILE A 316 27.27 -2.47 0.11
N LEU A 317 26.78 -1.94 -1.02
CA LEU A 317 26.54 -2.72 -2.22
C LEU A 317 27.80 -3.41 -2.76
N PRO A 318 28.99 -2.78 -2.84
CA PRO A 318 30.18 -3.43 -3.40
C PRO A 318 30.59 -4.69 -2.64
N ASN A 319 30.39 -4.71 -1.32
CA ASN A 319 30.89 -5.76 -0.43
C ASN A 319 29.80 -6.75 0.02
N GLN A 320 28.51 -6.40 -0.08
CA GLN A 320 27.41 -7.21 0.46
C GLN A 320 26.29 -7.53 -0.53
N PHE A 321 26.31 -7.00 -1.76
CA PHE A 321 25.30 -7.34 -2.77
C PHE A 321 25.82 -7.35 -4.21
N GLY A 322 25.50 -8.41 -4.96
CA GLY A 322 25.92 -8.59 -6.35
C GLY A 322 26.94 -9.72 -6.49
N LEU A 323 27.25 -10.06 -7.73
CA LEU A 323 28.06 -11.25 -8.09
C LEU A 323 29.41 -11.34 -7.37
N GLN A 324 30.07 -10.20 -7.16
CA GLN A 324 31.41 -10.14 -6.55
C GLN A 324 31.40 -10.24 -5.02
N SER A 325 30.23 -10.04 -4.39
CA SER A 325 30.11 -10.03 -2.92
C SER A 325 29.88 -11.41 -2.32
N ILE A 326 29.72 -12.46 -3.15
CA ILE A 326 29.21 -13.75 -2.71
C ILE A 326 30.06 -14.88 -3.29
N THR A 327 30.44 -15.82 -2.45
CA THR A 327 31.19 -17.00 -2.88
C THR A 327 30.26 -18.05 -3.50
N ARG A 328 30.79 -18.76 -4.50
CA ARG A 328 30.10 -19.89 -5.15
C ARG A 328 29.69 -20.97 -4.15
N ASP A 329 30.59 -21.34 -3.23
CA ASP A 329 30.35 -22.38 -2.22
C ASP A 329 29.22 -22.02 -1.26
N PHE A 330 29.14 -20.74 -0.86
CA PHE A 330 28.02 -20.26 -0.05
C PHE A 330 26.68 -20.45 -0.76
N ILE A 331 26.60 -20.15 -2.06
CA ILE A 331 25.34 -20.29 -2.80
C ILE A 331 24.92 -21.76 -2.93
N ILE A 332 25.87 -22.63 -3.23
CA ILE A 332 25.63 -24.08 -3.40
C ILE A 332 25.21 -24.71 -2.06
N ASN A 333 25.92 -24.40 -0.98
CA ASN A 333 25.72 -25.03 0.31
C ASN A 333 24.51 -24.44 1.06
N GLU A 334 24.40 -23.11 1.13
CA GLU A 334 23.46 -22.41 2.01
C GLU A 334 22.19 -21.88 1.33
N ARG A 335 22.20 -21.72 -0.01
CA ARG A 335 21.13 -21.04 -0.78
C ARG A 335 20.45 -21.86 -1.85
N THR A 336 20.96 -23.05 -2.14
CA THR A 336 20.26 -24.00 -3.01
C THR A 336 19.31 -24.85 -2.15
N SER A 337 18.01 -24.73 -2.40
CA SER A 337 16.99 -25.36 -1.56
C SER A 337 17.09 -26.89 -1.56
N PRO A 338 16.78 -27.57 -0.44
CA PRO A 338 16.81 -29.03 -0.37
C PRO A 338 15.89 -29.71 -1.39
N VAL A 339 14.74 -29.07 -1.69
CA VAL A 339 13.81 -29.52 -2.75
C VAL A 339 14.51 -29.57 -4.09
N ALA A 340 15.22 -28.52 -4.48
CA ALA A 340 15.93 -28.47 -5.76
C ALA A 340 17.04 -29.54 -5.83
N LYS A 341 17.85 -29.65 -4.76
CA LYS A 341 18.94 -30.64 -4.65
C LYS A 341 18.44 -32.07 -4.84
N LYS A 342 17.37 -32.45 -4.12
CA LYS A 342 16.79 -33.80 -4.18
C LYS A 342 16.01 -34.05 -5.47
N LEU A 343 15.29 -33.06 -6.01
CA LEU A 343 14.43 -33.25 -7.19
C LEU A 343 15.22 -33.45 -8.49
N PHE A 344 16.35 -32.76 -8.64
CA PHE A 344 17.19 -32.80 -9.84
C PHE A 344 18.54 -33.50 -9.64
N ASP A 345 18.73 -34.16 -8.49
CA ASP A 345 19.95 -34.88 -8.12
C ASP A 345 21.24 -34.05 -8.30
N CYS A 346 21.12 -32.74 -8.05
CA CYS A 346 22.17 -31.76 -8.28
C CYS A 346 22.96 -31.48 -6.97
N GLN A 347 23.79 -32.45 -6.58
CA GLN A 347 24.75 -32.24 -5.48
C GLN A 347 25.93 -31.40 -5.97
N ASN A 348 26.35 -30.42 -5.16
CA ASN A 348 27.51 -29.56 -5.43
C ASN A 348 27.49 -28.78 -6.76
N ARG A 349 26.29 -28.50 -7.30
CA ARG A 349 26.09 -27.70 -8.52
C ARG A 349 25.30 -26.44 -8.21
N LEU A 350 25.67 -25.35 -8.87
CA LEU A 350 24.95 -24.10 -8.75
C LEU A 350 23.64 -24.19 -9.54
N MET A 351 22.54 -23.77 -8.92
CA MET A 351 21.23 -23.67 -9.57
C MET A 351 20.69 -22.25 -9.41
N ILE A 352 20.56 -21.55 -10.54
CA ILE A 352 20.04 -20.18 -10.58
C ILE A 352 18.73 -20.10 -11.35
N ILE A 353 17.86 -19.23 -10.88
CA ILE A 353 16.61 -18.83 -11.53
C ILE A 353 16.84 -17.44 -12.10
N CYS A 354 16.56 -17.26 -13.39
CA CYS A 354 16.63 -15.96 -14.04
C CYS A 354 15.25 -15.55 -14.54
N ASP A 355 14.85 -14.32 -14.24
CA ASP A 355 13.58 -13.78 -14.74
C ASP A 355 13.62 -12.27 -14.92
N GLY A 356 12.90 -11.79 -15.94
CA GLY A 356 12.74 -10.36 -16.19
C GLY A 356 11.61 -9.79 -15.34
N THR A 357 11.86 -8.66 -14.66
CA THR A 357 10.79 -7.87 -14.05
C THR A 357 10.65 -6.52 -14.75
N TYR A 358 9.64 -5.73 -14.39
CA TYR A 358 9.40 -4.44 -15.01
C TYR A 358 9.06 -3.38 -13.98
N ILE A 359 9.67 -2.21 -14.16
CA ILE A 359 9.37 -1.00 -13.40
C ILE A 359 8.68 -0.04 -14.33
N ARG A 360 7.39 0.24 -14.05
CA ARG A 360 6.62 1.24 -14.79
C ARG A 360 7.09 2.62 -14.39
N HIS A 361 7.18 3.54 -15.34
CA HIS A 361 7.55 4.92 -15.05
C HIS A 361 6.71 5.91 -15.86
N GLN A 362 6.80 7.19 -15.52
CA GLN A 362 6.10 8.28 -16.20
C GLN A 362 6.47 8.35 -17.69
N LYS A 363 5.56 8.84 -18.54
CA LYS A 363 5.86 9.12 -19.95
C LYS A 363 6.99 10.14 -20.04
N SER A 364 7.96 9.91 -20.91
CA SER A 364 9.08 10.83 -21.12
C SER A 364 8.79 11.79 -22.26
N SER A 365 9.17 13.05 -22.12
CA SER A 365 9.20 14.03 -23.23
C SER A 365 10.37 13.79 -24.18
N ASN A 366 11.37 12.99 -23.78
CA ASN A 366 12.43 12.54 -24.66
C ASN A 366 11.90 11.43 -25.57
N ASN A 367 11.55 11.78 -26.80
CA ASN A 367 10.97 10.86 -27.79
C ASN A 367 11.88 9.64 -28.09
N VAL A 368 13.20 9.79 -28.04
CA VAL A 368 14.15 8.67 -28.25
C VAL A 368 14.04 7.68 -27.10
N TYR A 369 14.11 8.17 -25.86
CA TYR A 369 13.97 7.32 -24.68
C TYR A 369 12.57 6.69 -24.60
N GLN A 370 11.53 7.48 -24.88
CA GLN A 370 10.13 7.04 -24.89
C GLN A 370 9.90 5.83 -25.82
N ARG A 371 10.52 5.80 -27.01
CA ARG A 371 10.44 4.64 -27.92
C ARG A 371 11.14 3.39 -27.35
N LYS A 372 12.26 3.57 -26.64
CA LYS A 372 13.02 2.48 -26.01
C LYS A 372 12.31 1.92 -24.77
N SER A 373 11.59 2.77 -24.04
CA SER A 373 10.90 2.42 -22.80
C SER A 373 9.43 2.04 -22.98
N TYR A 374 8.83 2.19 -24.17
CA TYR A 374 7.46 1.76 -24.40
C TYR A 374 7.41 0.25 -24.70
N SER A 375 6.63 -0.51 -23.92
CA SER A 375 6.37 -1.92 -24.18
C SER A 375 5.08 -2.10 -24.96
N GLY A 376 5.16 -2.63 -26.19
CA GLY A 376 3.96 -2.99 -26.96
C GLY A 376 3.11 -4.07 -26.30
N HIS A 377 3.75 -5.03 -25.61
CA HIS A 377 3.05 -6.11 -24.91
C HIS A 377 2.30 -5.63 -23.66
N LYS A 378 2.92 -4.76 -22.85
CA LYS A 378 2.28 -4.21 -21.64
C LYS A 378 1.52 -2.91 -21.90
N LYS A 379 1.55 -2.40 -23.14
CA LYS A 379 0.94 -1.13 -23.59
C LYS A 379 1.25 0.06 -22.68
N THR A 380 2.47 0.12 -22.13
CA THR A 380 2.86 1.15 -21.15
C THR A 380 4.37 1.41 -21.16
N THR A 381 4.79 2.52 -20.55
CA THR A 381 6.20 2.89 -20.37
C THR A 381 6.80 2.18 -19.17
N LEU A 382 7.86 1.41 -19.42
CA LEU A 382 8.58 0.65 -18.42
C LEU A 382 10.05 0.48 -18.80
N CYS A 383 10.83 0.03 -17.84
CA CYS A 383 12.16 -0.51 -18.08
C CYS A 383 12.28 -1.84 -17.33
N LYS A 384 13.29 -2.64 -17.68
CA LYS A 384 13.38 -4.03 -17.24
C LYS A 384 14.61 -4.29 -16.38
N PRO A 385 14.52 -4.32 -15.05
CA PRO A 385 15.51 -4.99 -14.23
C PRO A 385 15.44 -6.50 -14.47
N PHE A 386 16.58 -7.17 -14.42
CA PHE A 386 16.69 -8.60 -14.66
C PHE A 386 17.12 -9.30 -13.37
N THR A 387 16.30 -10.17 -12.80
CA THR A 387 16.59 -10.82 -11.52
C THR A 387 17.36 -12.12 -11.73
N ILE A 388 18.45 -12.30 -10.99
CA ILE A 388 19.17 -13.57 -10.86
C ILE A 388 19.08 -13.99 -9.39
N CYS A 389 18.38 -15.09 -9.10
CA CYS A 389 18.21 -15.57 -7.74
C CYS A 389 18.39 -17.08 -7.62
N THR A 390 18.49 -17.56 -6.39
CA THR A 390 18.62 -18.99 -6.05
C THR A 390 17.24 -19.64 -5.87
N THR A 391 17.23 -20.94 -5.62
CA THR A 391 16.02 -21.73 -5.39
C THR A 391 15.42 -21.59 -3.99
N ASP A 392 16.02 -20.79 -3.11
CA ASP A 392 15.43 -20.32 -1.84
C ASP A 392 15.06 -18.82 -1.87
N GLY A 393 15.24 -18.18 -3.04
CA GLY A 393 14.89 -16.79 -3.35
C GLY A 393 15.82 -15.73 -2.78
N PHE A 394 17.05 -16.13 -2.45
CA PHE A 394 18.15 -15.22 -2.29
C PHE A 394 18.54 -14.61 -3.65
N VAL A 395 18.51 -13.28 -3.76
CA VAL A 395 18.83 -12.56 -5.01
C VAL A 395 20.35 -12.38 -5.09
N ILE A 396 20.97 -12.98 -6.09
CA ILE A 396 22.42 -12.87 -6.33
C ILE A 396 22.73 -11.49 -6.90
N ASP A 397 21.98 -11.08 -7.93
CA ASP A 397 22.14 -9.77 -8.55
C ASP A 397 20.86 -9.36 -9.31
N ILE A 398 20.77 -8.07 -9.65
CA ILE A 398 19.69 -7.51 -10.46
C ILE A 398 20.21 -6.60 -11.60
N PRO A 399 20.84 -7.16 -12.66
CA PRO A 399 21.34 -6.36 -13.77
C PRO A 399 20.28 -5.49 -14.46
N GLY A 400 20.74 -4.43 -15.11
CA GLY A 400 19.89 -3.48 -15.84
C GLY A 400 19.78 -2.12 -15.13
N PRO A 401 18.74 -1.32 -15.40
CA PRO A 401 17.56 -1.68 -16.21
C PRO A 401 17.84 -1.74 -17.73
N PHE A 402 17.19 -2.66 -18.42
CA PHE A 402 17.21 -2.85 -19.88
C PHE A 402 16.00 -2.19 -20.57
N ASN A 403 16.06 -2.08 -21.90
CA ASN A 403 14.99 -1.50 -22.70
C ASN A 403 13.70 -2.33 -22.63
N ALA A 404 12.55 -1.70 -22.81
CA ALA A 404 11.24 -2.37 -22.75
C ALA A 404 11.03 -3.41 -23.87
N ASN A 405 11.69 -3.20 -25.01
CA ASN A 405 11.56 -4.02 -26.21
C ASN A 405 12.55 -5.20 -26.25
N GLU A 406 13.55 -5.23 -25.37
CA GLU A 406 14.47 -6.36 -25.29
C GLU A 406 13.77 -7.55 -24.66
N ASN A 407 13.80 -8.70 -25.33
CA ASN A 407 13.26 -9.93 -24.77
C ASN A 407 14.23 -10.53 -23.73
N ASP A 408 13.69 -11.33 -22.81
CA ASP A 408 14.45 -11.79 -21.65
C ASP A 408 15.58 -12.77 -22.04
N ALA A 409 15.38 -13.53 -23.14
CA ALA A 409 16.41 -14.38 -23.73
C ALA A 409 17.64 -13.59 -24.21
N SER A 410 17.42 -12.43 -24.85
CA SER A 410 18.49 -11.55 -25.36
C SER A 410 19.21 -10.86 -24.21
N ILE A 411 18.46 -10.43 -23.19
CA ILE A 411 19.04 -9.87 -21.96
C ILE A 411 19.97 -10.89 -21.30
N LEU A 412 19.50 -12.13 -21.11
CA LEU A 412 20.32 -13.19 -20.53
C LEU A 412 21.56 -13.48 -21.38
N LYS A 413 21.42 -13.54 -22.71
CA LYS A 413 22.57 -13.72 -23.62
C LYS A 413 23.62 -12.62 -23.44
N ASN A 414 23.19 -11.36 -23.29
CA ASN A 414 24.09 -10.23 -23.06
C ASN A 414 24.79 -10.34 -21.70
N ILE A 415 24.05 -10.66 -20.64
CA ILE A 415 24.60 -10.80 -19.27
C ILE A 415 25.69 -11.88 -19.22
N ILE A 416 25.48 -13.05 -19.84
CA ILE A 416 26.48 -14.13 -19.86
C ILE A 416 27.64 -13.82 -20.84
N GLY A 417 27.50 -12.80 -21.68
CA GLY A 417 28.57 -12.30 -22.56
C GLY A 417 29.49 -11.27 -21.90
N GLN A 418 29.11 -10.73 -20.74
CA GLN A 418 29.89 -9.69 -20.06
C GLN A 418 31.18 -10.26 -19.45
N LYS A 419 32.30 -9.55 -19.66
CA LYS A 419 33.55 -9.80 -18.93
C LYS A 419 33.33 -9.46 -17.45
N ASN A 420 33.88 -10.27 -16.57
CA ASN A 420 33.76 -10.12 -15.11
C ASN A 420 32.31 -10.09 -14.58
N GLY A 421 31.43 -10.82 -15.26
CA GLY A 421 30.01 -10.92 -14.93
C GLY A 421 29.62 -12.32 -14.43
N LEU A 422 28.37 -12.71 -14.72
CA LEU A 422 27.80 -13.97 -14.26
C LEU A 422 28.64 -15.21 -14.66
N SER A 423 29.42 -15.12 -15.73
CA SER A 423 30.30 -16.20 -16.20
C SER A 423 31.39 -16.59 -15.20
N GLU A 424 31.86 -15.69 -14.34
CA GLU A 424 32.88 -16.02 -13.32
C GLU A 424 32.31 -16.92 -12.22
N LEU A 425 31.01 -16.76 -11.95
CA LEU A 425 30.32 -17.55 -10.94
C LEU A 425 29.96 -18.96 -11.46
N LEU A 426 29.76 -19.11 -12.77
CA LEU A 426 29.21 -20.30 -13.41
C LEU A 426 30.29 -21.30 -13.85
N GLN A 427 29.96 -22.59 -13.78
CA GLN A 427 30.79 -23.70 -14.29
C GLN A 427 29.97 -24.66 -15.16
N PRO A 428 30.59 -25.35 -16.14
CA PRO A 428 29.93 -26.40 -16.90
C PRO A 428 29.29 -27.45 -15.97
N GLY A 429 28.03 -27.80 -16.24
CA GLY A 429 27.20 -28.67 -15.41
C GLY A 429 26.25 -27.94 -14.44
N ASP A 430 26.36 -26.62 -14.30
CA ASP A 430 25.41 -25.82 -13.52
C ASP A 430 24.03 -25.72 -14.18
N TYR A 431 23.03 -25.36 -13.38
CA TYR A 431 21.61 -25.36 -13.76
C TYR A 431 21.06 -23.94 -13.91
N PHE A 432 20.40 -23.71 -15.04
CA PHE A 432 19.54 -22.56 -15.28
C PHE A 432 18.08 -22.99 -15.22
N VAL A 433 17.30 -22.35 -14.37
CA VAL A 433 15.85 -22.51 -14.27
C VAL A 433 15.20 -21.29 -14.89
N LEU A 434 14.52 -21.49 -16.03
CA LEU A 434 14.04 -20.41 -16.87
C LEU A 434 12.55 -20.57 -17.19
N ASP A 435 11.89 -19.45 -17.50
CA ASP A 435 10.55 -19.50 -18.09
C ASP A 435 10.60 -19.82 -19.59
N ARG A 436 9.44 -20.18 -20.15
CA ARG A 436 9.23 -20.51 -21.57
C ARG A 436 9.71 -19.41 -22.53
N GLY A 437 9.72 -18.15 -22.08
CA GLY A 437 10.20 -17.00 -22.84
C GLY A 437 11.71 -17.04 -23.18
N PHE A 438 12.49 -17.89 -22.51
CA PHE A 438 13.94 -18.01 -22.70
C PHE A 438 14.35 -19.03 -23.76
N ARG A 439 13.40 -19.61 -24.50
CA ARG A 439 13.66 -20.70 -25.46
C ARG A 439 14.82 -20.40 -26.44
N ASP A 440 14.95 -19.15 -26.87
CA ASP A 440 15.91 -18.76 -27.92
C ASP A 440 17.37 -18.75 -27.42
N VAL A 441 17.61 -18.69 -26.10
CA VAL A 441 18.96 -18.73 -25.51
C VAL A 441 19.38 -20.14 -25.07
N VAL A 442 18.45 -21.09 -25.00
CA VAL A 442 18.72 -22.49 -24.59
C VAL A 442 19.86 -23.15 -25.38
N PRO A 443 19.94 -23.05 -26.73
CA PRO A 443 21.04 -23.69 -27.47
C PRO A 443 22.42 -23.14 -27.09
N ILE A 444 22.50 -21.84 -26.80
CA ILE A 444 23.75 -21.18 -26.39
C ILE A 444 24.18 -21.66 -25.01
N LEU A 445 23.25 -21.77 -24.07
CA LEU A 445 23.51 -22.27 -22.73
C LEU A 445 24.00 -23.73 -22.74
N LYS A 446 23.30 -24.59 -23.50
CA LYS A 446 23.70 -26.00 -23.65
C LYS A 446 25.07 -26.14 -24.32
N LYS A 447 25.38 -25.32 -25.34
CA LYS A 447 26.71 -25.30 -25.98
C LYS A 447 27.83 -24.92 -25.00
N ARG A 448 27.53 -24.10 -23.99
CA ARG A 448 28.45 -23.74 -22.91
C ARG A 448 28.52 -24.79 -21.78
N GLY A 449 27.83 -25.92 -21.94
CA GLY A 449 27.85 -27.03 -20.98
C GLY A 449 26.88 -26.88 -19.81
N PHE A 450 25.91 -25.97 -19.87
CA PHE A 450 24.91 -25.79 -18.80
C PHE A 450 23.68 -26.68 -18.96
N ASN A 451 23.13 -27.11 -17.83
CA ASN A 451 21.84 -27.76 -17.75
C ASN A 451 20.74 -26.70 -17.75
N VAL A 452 19.77 -26.82 -18.67
CA VAL A 452 18.70 -25.81 -18.80
C VAL A 452 17.35 -26.45 -18.55
N LEU A 453 16.69 -25.99 -17.49
CA LEU A 453 15.38 -26.41 -17.04
C LEU A 453 14.34 -25.37 -17.45
N ILE A 454 13.49 -25.72 -18.42
CA ILE A 454 12.43 -24.87 -18.96
C ILE A 454 11.14 -25.69 -19.08
N PRO A 455 9.97 -25.14 -18.75
CA PRO A 455 8.72 -25.85 -18.98
C PRO A 455 8.48 -26.07 -20.49
N ALA A 456 7.87 -27.20 -20.85
CA ALA A 456 7.61 -27.56 -22.24
C ALA A 456 6.64 -26.59 -22.94
N LEU A 457 6.85 -26.43 -24.25
CA LEU A 457 6.01 -25.64 -25.14
C LEU A 457 5.06 -26.57 -25.90
N LYS A 458 3.76 -26.29 -25.80
CA LYS A 458 2.71 -27.09 -26.45
C LYS A 458 2.78 -27.08 -27.99
N GLY A 459 3.40 -26.06 -28.58
CA GLY A 459 3.42 -25.87 -30.03
C GLY A 459 2.00 -25.84 -30.62
N LYS A 460 1.79 -26.59 -31.71
CA LYS A 460 0.49 -26.74 -32.39
C LYS A 460 -0.41 -27.80 -31.74
N ASN A 461 0.09 -28.59 -30.78
CA ASN A 461 -0.67 -29.69 -30.18
C ASN A 461 -1.83 -29.17 -29.32
N LYS A 462 -2.87 -29.98 -29.09
CA LYS A 462 -3.98 -29.60 -28.20
C LYS A 462 -3.56 -29.57 -26.73
N GLN A 463 -2.67 -30.47 -26.32
CA GLN A 463 -2.12 -30.63 -24.98
C GLN A 463 -0.64 -31.07 -25.06
N LEU A 464 0.08 -30.93 -23.95
CA LEU A 464 1.40 -31.54 -23.76
C LEU A 464 1.26 -33.05 -23.56
N THR A 465 2.30 -33.82 -23.89
CA THR A 465 2.36 -35.24 -23.51
C THR A 465 2.43 -35.38 -21.99
N THR A 466 2.16 -36.58 -21.47
CA THR A 466 2.24 -36.86 -20.02
C THR A 466 3.65 -36.56 -19.50
N LYS A 467 4.68 -37.09 -20.17
CA LYS A 467 6.09 -36.83 -19.85
C LYS A 467 6.44 -35.33 -19.85
N GLU A 468 6.12 -34.61 -20.93
CA GLU A 468 6.39 -33.16 -21.01
C GLU A 468 5.66 -32.37 -19.91
N SER A 469 4.44 -32.77 -19.57
CA SER A 469 3.65 -32.13 -18.52
C SER A 469 4.21 -32.40 -17.12
N ASN A 470 4.71 -33.61 -16.88
CA ASN A 470 5.39 -34.02 -15.65
C ASN A 470 6.70 -33.25 -15.49
N GLU A 471 7.58 -33.27 -16.50
CA GLU A 471 8.84 -32.53 -16.51
C GLU A 471 8.61 -31.02 -16.27
N SER A 472 7.60 -30.44 -16.94
CA SER A 472 7.19 -29.04 -16.71
C SER A 472 6.77 -28.77 -15.26
N ARG A 473 6.12 -29.74 -14.61
CA ARG A 473 5.72 -29.61 -13.21
C ARG A 473 6.93 -29.60 -12.27
N LEU A 474 7.96 -30.41 -12.55
CA LEU A 474 9.22 -30.41 -11.80
C LEU A 474 9.90 -29.03 -11.88
N VAL A 475 9.99 -28.44 -13.08
CA VAL A 475 10.58 -27.10 -13.26
C VAL A 475 9.77 -26.03 -12.53
N THR A 476 8.45 -26.02 -12.69
CA THR A 476 7.60 -25.03 -11.99
C THR A 476 7.59 -25.17 -10.47
N LYS A 477 7.95 -26.36 -9.93
CA LYS A 477 8.06 -26.60 -8.49
C LYS A 477 9.18 -25.82 -7.83
N ILE A 478 10.23 -25.46 -8.57
CA ILE A 478 11.34 -24.65 -8.06
C ILE A 478 11.32 -23.21 -8.61
N ARG A 479 10.75 -23.00 -9.81
CA ARG A 479 10.72 -21.67 -10.45
C ARG A 479 9.84 -20.65 -9.72
N TRP A 480 8.77 -21.07 -9.04
CA TRP A 480 7.81 -20.17 -8.37
C TRP A 480 8.47 -19.16 -7.41
N VAL A 481 9.65 -19.50 -6.89
CA VAL A 481 10.43 -18.69 -5.96
C VAL A 481 10.73 -17.30 -6.51
N VAL A 482 11.06 -17.16 -7.79
CA VAL A 482 11.34 -15.83 -8.39
C VAL A 482 10.08 -14.95 -8.43
N GLU A 483 8.92 -15.55 -8.69
CA GLU A 483 7.62 -14.84 -8.64
C GLU A 483 7.31 -14.39 -7.22
N ALA A 484 7.63 -15.21 -6.21
CA ALA A 484 7.49 -14.85 -4.81
C ALA A 484 8.43 -13.71 -4.40
N VAL A 485 9.70 -13.72 -4.87
CA VAL A 485 10.65 -12.61 -4.68
C VAL A 485 10.07 -11.31 -5.24
N HIS A 486 9.61 -11.31 -6.49
CA HIS A 486 9.00 -10.13 -7.11
C HIS A 486 7.75 -9.66 -6.36
N GLY A 487 6.90 -10.61 -5.92
CA GLY A 487 5.72 -10.33 -5.11
C GLY A 487 6.05 -9.66 -3.79
N VAL A 488 7.02 -10.19 -3.04
CA VAL A 488 7.49 -9.63 -1.77
C VAL A 488 8.10 -8.25 -1.97
N ILE A 489 8.98 -8.07 -2.96
CA ILE A 489 9.58 -6.76 -3.25
C ILE A 489 8.51 -5.75 -3.65
N GLY A 490 7.56 -6.12 -4.52
CA GLY A 490 6.49 -5.22 -4.98
C GLY A 490 5.45 -4.90 -3.89
N GLN A 491 5.17 -5.84 -2.99
CA GLN A 491 4.35 -5.58 -1.80
C GLN A 491 5.10 -4.72 -0.79
N LYS A 492 6.41 -4.95 -0.62
CA LYS A 492 7.21 -4.27 0.39
C LYS A 492 7.61 -2.86 0.00
N TYR A 493 7.98 -2.63 -1.26
CA TYR A 493 8.56 -1.38 -1.74
C TYR A 493 7.72 -0.79 -2.87
N LYS A 494 6.68 -0.03 -2.50
CA LYS A 494 5.71 0.52 -3.45
C LYS A 494 6.32 1.50 -4.44
N LEU A 495 7.46 2.12 -4.12
CA LEU A 495 8.18 2.96 -5.08
C LEU A 495 8.49 2.21 -6.39
N LEU A 496 8.89 0.95 -6.29
CA LEU A 496 9.27 0.11 -7.42
C LEU A 496 8.07 -0.56 -8.11
N HIS A 497 6.93 -0.64 -7.42
CA HIS A 497 5.72 -1.26 -7.96
C HIS A 497 4.79 -0.25 -8.65
N ASN A 498 4.71 0.97 -8.10
CA ASN A 498 3.91 2.07 -8.62
C ASN A 498 4.61 2.76 -9.80
N GLN A 499 4.00 3.82 -10.33
CA GLN A 499 4.60 4.60 -11.41
C GLN A 499 5.83 5.39 -10.91
N PHE A 500 7.02 4.95 -11.32
CA PHE A 500 8.30 5.56 -10.98
C PHE A 500 8.49 6.92 -11.67
N GLN A 501 9.16 7.85 -11.00
CA GLN A 501 9.32 9.23 -11.47
C GLN A 501 10.50 9.38 -12.44
N ASN A 502 10.31 10.13 -13.53
CA ASN A 502 11.35 10.31 -14.55
C ASN A 502 12.65 10.91 -14.00
N LYS A 503 12.54 11.86 -13.06
CA LYS A 503 13.69 12.52 -12.43
C LYS A 503 14.59 11.54 -11.65
N SER A 504 14.03 10.43 -11.18
CA SER A 504 14.76 9.43 -10.38
C SER A 504 15.27 8.26 -11.22
N LEU A 505 14.90 8.16 -12.51
CA LEU A 505 15.29 7.04 -13.39
C LEU A 505 16.80 6.78 -13.44
N PRO A 506 17.70 7.79 -13.44
CA PRO A 506 19.14 7.54 -13.42
C PRO A 506 19.61 6.72 -12.21
N LYS A 507 18.86 6.75 -11.10
CA LYS A 507 19.18 6.04 -9.84
C LYS A 507 18.38 4.75 -9.67
N LEU A 508 17.62 4.33 -10.68
CA LEU A 508 16.71 3.18 -10.58
C LEU A 508 17.46 1.88 -10.30
N ALA A 509 18.59 1.66 -10.96
CA ALA A 509 19.43 0.48 -10.73
C ALA A 509 19.81 0.36 -9.25
N THR A 510 20.25 1.47 -8.65
CA THR A 510 20.60 1.57 -7.23
C THR A 510 19.41 1.25 -6.32
N TYR A 511 18.23 1.82 -6.59
CA TYR A 511 17.02 1.48 -5.83
C TYR A 511 16.67 -0.01 -5.90
N CYS A 512 16.75 -0.62 -7.09
CA CYS A 512 16.51 -2.06 -7.27
C CYS A 512 17.51 -2.90 -6.48
N ARG A 513 18.81 -2.59 -6.57
CA ARG A 513 19.87 -3.28 -5.82
C ARG A 513 19.67 -3.17 -4.31
N ILE A 514 19.35 -1.98 -3.80
CA ILE A 514 19.08 -1.77 -2.37
C ILE A 514 17.84 -2.56 -1.93
N ALA A 515 16.75 -2.54 -2.70
CA ALA A 515 15.55 -3.31 -2.37
C ALA A 515 15.85 -4.83 -2.31
N CYS A 516 16.65 -5.35 -3.23
CA CYS A 516 17.08 -6.75 -3.23
C CYS A 516 18.04 -7.07 -2.06
N PHE A 517 18.97 -6.17 -1.72
CA PHE A 517 19.81 -6.30 -0.53
C PHE A 517 18.97 -6.38 0.74
N LEU A 518 18.01 -5.46 0.91
CA LEU A 518 17.13 -5.44 2.07
C LEU A 518 16.25 -6.71 2.14
N HIS A 519 15.80 -7.22 0.99
CA HIS A 519 15.11 -8.51 0.90
C HIS A 519 16.00 -9.67 1.35
N ASN A 520 17.25 -9.75 0.88
CA ASN A 520 18.17 -10.81 1.28
C ASN A 520 18.55 -10.76 2.77
N LYS A 521 18.71 -9.54 3.31
CA LYS A 521 19.20 -9.31 4.67
C LYS A 521 18.11 -9.51 5.72
N PHE A 522 16.91 -9.01 5.48
CA PHE A 522 15.81 -8.97 6.46
C PHE A 522 14.58 -9.80 6.04
N GLY A 523 14.58 -10.35 4.83
CA GLY A 523 13.50 -11.22 4.33
C GLY A 523 13.63 -12.66 4.82
N LYS A 524 12.57 -13.44 4.61
CA LYS A 524 12.54 -14.87 4.92
C LYS A 524 13.04 -15.68 3.73
N LYS A 525 13.82 -16.72 3.99
CA LYS A 525 14.15 -17.74 2.99
C LYS A 525 12.87 -18.47 2.57
N PHE A 526 12.74 -18.78 1.28
CA PHE A 526 11.62 -19.58 0.79
C PHE A 526 11.96 -21.07 0.91
N ASN A 527 11.22 -21.76 1.78
CA ASN A 527 11.24 -23.21 1.86
C ASN A 527 9.80 -23.69 1.74
N SER A 528 9.42 -24.17 0.55
CA SER A 528 8.11 -24.78 0.36
C SER A 528 8.13 -26.21 0.91
N ASP A 529 7.09 -26.57 1.65
CA ASP A 529 6.78 -27.95 2.04
C ASP A 529 7.78 -28.61 2.99
N SER A 530 8.43 -27.85 3.88
CA SER A 530 9.41 -28.38 4.85
C SER A 530 8.92 -29.62 5.62
N GLU A 531 7.62 -29.69 5.93
CA GLU A 531 7.00 -30.81 6.66
C GLU A 531 6.79 -32.07 5.80
N ASN A 532 6.51 -31.92 4.50
CA ASN A 532 6.07 -33.03 3.62
C ASN A 532 7.00 -33.18 2.40
N MET A 533 8.22 -32.68 2.52
CA MET A 533 9.16 -32.55 1.41
C MET A 533 9.47 -33.91 0.78
N GLU A 534 9.78 -34.90 1.59
CA GLU A 534 10.20 -36.23 1.12
C GLU A 534 9.07 -36.95 0.39
N GLU A 535 7.88 -36.95 0.98
CA GLU A 535 6.68 -37.53 0.38
C GLU A 535 6.34 -36.89 -0.97
N ILE A 536 6.40 -35.55 -1.05
CA ILE A 536 6.15 -34.83 -2.31
C ILE A 536 7.21 -35.17 -3.35
N ILE A 537 8.50 -35.14 -2.99
CA ILE A 537 9.59 -35.41 -3.95
C ILE A 537 9.52 -36.85 -4.45
N ASN A 538 9.29 -37.81 -3.55
CA ASN A 538 9.14 -39.22 -3.93
C ASN A 538 7.96 -39.40 -4.88
N SER A 539 6.81 -38.81 -4.58
CA SER A 539 5.64 -38.84 -5.47
C SER A 539 5.91 -38.20 -6.83
N MET A 540 6.65 -37.08 -6.87
CA MET A 540 7.01 -36.41 -8.13
C MET A 540 7.98 -37.24 -8.97
N LYS A 541 8.91 -37.98 -8.35
CA LYS A 541 9.86 -38.86 -9.04
C LYS A 541 9.27 -40.20 -9.47
N SER A 542 8.34 -40.75 -8.70
CA SER A 542 7.71 -42.06 -8.95
C SER A 542 6.53 -42.01 -9.93
N SER A 543 6.24 -40.85 -10.50
CA SER A 543 5.08 -40.67 -11.37
C SER A 543 5.29 -41.31 -12.75
N ASN A 544 4.24 -41.95 -13.27
CA ASN A 544 4.29 -42.61 -14.58
C ASN A 544 4.37 -41.60 -15.73
N ASP A 545 5.21 -41.91 -16.72
CA ASP A 545 5.32 -41.15 -17.97
C ASP A 545 4.15 -41.37 -18.94
N VAL A 546 3.24 -42.29 -18.61
CA VAL A 546 2.02 -42.59 -19.35
C VAL A 546 0.79 -42.40 -18.45
N ASN A 547 -0.24 -41.75 -18.99
CA ASN A 547 -1.51 -41.55 -18.29
C ASN A 547 -2.58 -42.48 -18.87
N SER A 548 -2.74 -43.66 -18.28
CA SER A 548 -3.64 -44.70 -18.77
C SER A 548 -5.10 -44.22 -18.85
N LEU A 549 -5.55 -43.35 -17.94
CA LEU A 549 -6.91 -42.78 -18.01
C LEU A 549 -7.06 -41.85 -19.21
N ALA A 550 -6.04 -41.06 -19.53
CA ALA A 550 -6.07 -40.21 -20.72
C ALA A 550 -6.13 -41.04 -22.01
N GLU A 551 -5.37 -42.14 -22.09
CA GLU A 551 -5.43 -43.06 -23.23
C GLU A 551 -6.82 -43.69 -23.38
N MET A 552 -7.44 -44.14 -22.28
CA MET A 552 -8.82 -44.64 -22.27
C MET A 552 -9.81 -43.60 -22.79
N VAL A 553 -9.69 -42.35 -22.33
CA VAL A 553 -10.55 -41.22 -22.75
C VAL A 553 -10.42 -40.94 -24.24
N GLU A 554 -9.20 -41.00 -24.79
CA GLU A 554 -8.93 -40.78 -26.21
C GLU A 554 -9.43 -41.95 -27.07
N GLN A 555 -9.08 -43.19 -26.73
CA GLN A 555 -9.51 -44.40 -27.44
C GLN A 555 -11.02 -44.55 -27.44
N GLY A 556 -11.66 -44.33 -26.29
CA GLY A 556 -13.12 -44.35 -26.15
C GLY A 556 -13.84 -43.15 -26.76
N ARG A 557 -13.11 -42.12 -27.19
CA ARG A 557 -13.63 -40.83 -27.73
C ARG A 557 -14.62 -40.15 -26.77
N TRP A 558 -14.39 -40.25 -25.45
CA TRP A 558 -15.30 -39.76 -24.40
C TRP A 558 -15.50 -38.24 -24.43
N ASN A 559 -14.57 -37.51 -25.02
CA ASN A 559 -14.71 -36.07 -25.25
C ASN A 559 -15.84 -35.72 -26.24
N THR A 560 -16.29 -36.65 -27.09
CA THR A 560 -17.32 -36.41 -28.10
C THR A 560 -18.64 -37.14 -27.82
N LYS A 561 -18.57 -38.35 -27.25
CA LYS A 561 -19.75 -39.20 -27.00
C LYS A 561 -20.44 -38.86 -25.68
N ARG A 562 -21.55 -38.12 -25.73
CA ARG A 562 -22.36 -37.75 -24.55
C ARG A 562 -23.17 -38.89 -23.94
N SER A 563 -23.50 -39.92 -24.74
CA SER A 563 -24.36 -41.04 -24.33
C SER A 563 -23.72 -41.99 -23.30
N LEU A 564 -22.38 -41.94 -23.14
CA LEU A 564 -21.62 -42.82 -22.25
C LEU A 564 -21.70 -42.41 -20.77
N PHE A 565 -22.25 -41.24 -20.47
CA PHE A 565 -22.25 -40.69 -19.12
C PHE A 565 -23.67 -40.41 -18.62
N LYS A 566 -23.94 -40.71 -17.34
CA LYS A 566 -25.20 -40.41 -16.64
C LYS A 566 -24.96 -39.32 -15.60
N THR A 567 -25.79 -38.27 -15.61
CA THR A 567 -25.70 -37.15 -14.65
C THR A 567 -26.15 -37.59 -13.26
N PHE A 568 -25.44 -37.12 -12.23
CA PHE A 568 -25.68 -37.39 -10.81
C PHE A 568 -25.35 -36.16 -9.95
N SER A 569 -25.86 -36.14 -8.72
CA SER A 569 -25.47 -35.15 -7.70
C SER A 569 -24.16 -35.56 -7.02
N SER A 570 -23.42 -34.59 -6.49
CA SER A 570 -22.28 -34.82 -5.60
C SER A 570 -22.63 -35.60 -4.34
N ASP A 571 -23.89 -35.56 -3.91
CA ASP A 571 -24.39 -36.25 -2.71
C ASP A 571 -24.48 -37.76 -2.91
N ASP A 572 -24.59 -38.22 -4.15
CA ASP A 572 -24.70 -39.63 -4.48
C ASP A 572 -23.33 -40.34 -4.51
N ALA A 573 -22.23 -39.59 -4.59
CA ALA A 573 -20.86 -40.10 -4.57
C ALA A 573 -20.35 -40.36 -3.13
N LEU A 574 -21.15 -41.04 -2.30
CA LEU A 574 -20.81 -41.33 -0.89
C LEU A 574 -19.61 -42.27 -0.75
N ASP A 575 -19.31 -43.02 -1.81
CA ASP A 575 -18.21 -43.97 -1.89
C ASP A 575 -16.86 -43.33 -2.29
N PHE A 576 -16.83 -42.03 -2.56
CA PHE A 576 -15.61 -41.32 -2.94
C PHE A 576 -14.62 -41.22 -1.77
N PRO A 577 -13.30 -41.37 -2.01
CA PRO A 577 -12.28 -41.41 -0.96
C PRO A 577 -12.23 -40.15 -0.10
N ARG A 578 -12.12 -40.31 1.22
CA ARG A 578 -11.86 -39.20 2.15
C ARG A 578 -10.37 -38.93 2.26
N MET A 579 -10.01 -37.65 2.32
CA MET A 579 -8.62 -37.19 2.45
C MET A 579 -8.53 -35.97 3.35
N SER A 580 -7.48 -35.91 4.16
CA SER A 580 -7.10 -34.75 4.95
C SER A 580 -6.48 -33.65 4.10
N ILE A 581 -6.42 -32.43 4.64
CA ILE A 581 -5.76 -31.30 3.98
C ILE A 581 -4.27 -31.55 3.74
N LYS A 582 -3.62 -32.34 4.61
CA LYS A 582 -2.22 -32.75 4.48
C LYS A 582 -2.03 -33.64 3.25
N GLU A 583 -2.85 -34.68 3.13
CA GLU A 583 -2.84 -35.57 1.96
C GLU A 583 -3.14 -34.81 0.66
N LEU A 584 -4.13 -33.91 0.67
CA LEU A 584 -4.43 -33.07 -0.50
C LEU A 584 -3.24 -32.20 -0.93
N LYS A 585 -2.50 -31.60 0.02
CA LYS A 585 -1.28 -30.84 -0.28
C LYS A 585 -0.20 -31.72 -0.91
N ILE A 586 -0.05 -32.95 -0.44
CA ILE A 586 0.90 -33.94 -1.00
C ILE A 586 0.47 -34.31 -2.43
N PHE A 587 -0.78 -34.71 -2.62
CA PHE A 587 -1.34 -35.06 -3.94
C PHE A 587 -1.20 -33.91 -4.94
N PHE A 588 -1.54 -32.69 -4.54
CA PHE A 588 -1.44 -31.53 -5.40
C PHE A 588 -0.01 -31.03 -5.61
N THR A 589 0.96 -31.58 -4.90
CA THR A 589 2.39 -31.19 -4.89
C THR A 589 2.60 -29.73 -4.45
N GLY A 590 1.73 -29.18 -3.60
CA GLY A 590 1.83 -27.82 -3.06
C GLY A 590 0.50 -27.13 -2.76
N SER A 591 0.57 -25.94 -2.16
CA SER A 591 -0.59 -25.17 -1.70
C SER A 591 -1.31 -24.37 -2.81
N TYR A 592 -0.64 -24.05 -3.91
CA TYR A 592 -1.22 -23.22 -4.98
C TYR A 592 -2.49 -23.83 -5.58
N GLN A 593 -2.44 -25.11 -5.94
CA GLN A 593 -3.58 -25.83 -6.49
C GLN A 593 -4.75 -25.87 -5.52
N LEU A 594 -4.49 -25.99 -4.21
CA LEU A 594 -5.51 -25.99 -3.16
C LEU A 594 -6.22 -24.63 -3.08
N SER A 595 -5.48 -23.52 -3.05
CA SER A 595 -6.07 -22.18 -3.06
C SER A 595 -6.93 -21.94 -4.30
N GLN A 596 -6.44 -22.37 -5.47
CA GLN A 596 -7.17 -22.21 -6.73
C GLN A 596 -8.37 -23.17 -6.86
N ALA A 597 -8.30 -24.35 -6.26
CA ALA A 597 -9.38 -25.33 -6.24
C ALA A 597 -10.64 -24.76 -5.60
N ILE A 598 -10.50 -23.98 -4.52
CA ILE A 598 -11.61 -23.31 -3.84
C ILE A 598 -12.30 -22.31 -4.76
N SER A 599 -11.54 -21.52 -5.53
CA SER A 599 -12.11 -20.57 -6.49
C SER A 599 -12.89 -21.25 -7.62
N TYR A 600 -12.36 -22.35 -8.18
CA TYR A 600 -13.08 -23.11 -9.19
C TYR A 600 -14.32 -23.80 -8.62
N LEU A 601 -14.25 -24.28 -7.38
CA LEU A 601 -15.39 -24.87 -6.71
C LEU A 601 -16.52 -23.85 -6.54
N ALA A 602 -16.20 -22.61 -6.15
CA ALA A 602 -17.19 -21.54 -6.01
C ALA A 602 -17.96 -21.27 -7.32
N GLU A 603 -17.30 -21.36 -8.48
CA GLU A 603 -17.92 -21.19 -9.80
C GLU A 603 -18.72 -22.43 -10.26
N MET A 604 -18.33 -23.63 -9.79
CA MET A 604 -18.99 -24.87 -10.17
C MET A 604 -20.23 -25.19 -9.34
N LEU A 605 -20.30 -24.69 -8.10
CA LEU A 605 -21.42 -24.90 -7.20
C LEU A 605 -22.66 -24.16 -7.69
N LYS A 606 -23.80 -24.85 -7.70
CA LYS A 606 -25.10 -24.22 -7.88
C LYS A 606 -25.52 -23.44 -6.62
N GLU A 607 -26.61 -22.69 -6.73
CA GLU A 607 -27.22 -21.96 -5.60
C GLU A 607 -27.58 -22.89 -4.43
N ASP A 608 -28.02 -24.12 -4.74
CA ASP A 608 -28.34 -25.16 -3.77
C ASP A 608 -27.10 -25.82 -3.12
N GLY A 609 -25.88 -25.43 -3.52
CA GLY A 609 -24.63 -26.00 -3.01
C GLY A 609 -24.25 -27.36 -3.61
N THR A 610 -24.96 -27.84 -4.62
CA THR A 610 -24.66 -29.12 -5.30
C THR A 610 -23.75 -28.94 -6.53
N LEU A 611 -23.02 -29.99 -6.90
CA LEU A 611 -22.29 -30.07 -8.17
C LEU A 611 -23.00 -31.00 -9.14
N SER A 612 -23.08 -30.59 -10.42
CA SER A 612 -23.51 -31.49 -11.48
C SER A 612 -22.34 -32.36 -11.95
N LEU A 613 -22.35 -33.63 -11.58
CA LEU A 613 -21.34 -34.62 -11.96
C LEU A 613 -21.91 -35.63 -12.95
N LYS A 614 -21.04 -36.35 -13.64
CA LYS A 614 -21.44 -37.43 -14.54
C LYS A 614 -20.60 -38.68 -14.33
N PHE A 615 -21.24 -39.85 -14.24
CA PHE A 615 -20.58 -41.16 -14.14
C PHE A 615 -20.54 -41.85 -15.50
N ALA A 616 -19.47 -42.59 -15.78
CA ALA A 616 -19.46 -43.50 -16.93
C ALA A 616 -20.45 -44.64 -16.70
N LYS A 617 -21.36 -44.89 -17.66
CA LYS A 617 -22.45 -45.88 -17.51
C LYS A 617 -21.96 -47.32 -17.32
N GLU A 618 -20.80 -47.63 -17.87
CA GLU A 618 -20.20 -48.97 -17.84
C GLU A 618 -19.30 -49.18 -16.61
N SER A 619 -18.96 -48.09 -15.90
CA SER A 619 -17.98 -48.13 -14.81
C SER A 619 -18.26 -47.00 -13.79
N ASN A 620 -18.85 -47.35 -12.65
CA ASN A 620 -19.21 -46.40 -11.58
C ASN A 620 -17.98 -45.81 -10.85
N ASP A 621 -16.76 -46.15 -11.26
CA ASP A 621 -15.49 -45.69 -10.68
C ASP A 621 -14.88 -44.50 -11.45
N ILE A 622 -15.53 -44.04 -12.53
CA ILE A 622 -15.05 -42.93 -13.36
C ILE A 622 -16.03 -41.75 -13.34
N LEU A 623 -15.52 -40.63 -12.81
CA LEU A 623 -16.20 -39.35 -12.80
C LEU A 623 -15.78 -38.49 -13.98
N GLN A 624 -16.74 -37.79 -14.55
CA GLN A 624 -16.56 -36.77 -15.57
C GLN A 624 -17.28 -35.50 -15.17
N TRP A 625 -16.63 -34.36 -15.41
CA TRP A 625 -17.25 -33.06 -15.24
C TRP A 625 -16.68 -32.03 -16.23
N GLU A 626 -17.33 -30.89 -16.28
CA GLU A 626 -16.93 -29.75 -17.08
C GLU A 626 -16.70 -28.55 -16.17
N VAL A 627 -15.60 -27.84 -16.40
CA VAL A 627 -15.30 -26.59 -15.70
C VAL A 627 -15.01 -25.49 -16.70
N GLN A 628 -15.48 -24.30 -16.39
CA GLN A 628 -15.28 -23.11 -17.20
C GLN A 628 -13.83 -22.59 -17.05
N SER A 629 -13.26 -22.05 -18.12
CA SER A 629 -11.92 -21.46 -18.07
C SER A 629 -11.97 -20.08 -17.43
N ARG A 630 -11.26 -19.89 -16.31
CA ARG A 630 -11.07 -18.59 -15.62
C ARG A 630 -10.50 -17.43 -16.46
N HIS A 631 -10.07 -17.73 -17.70
CA HIS A 631 -9.43 -16.77 -18.61
C HIS A 631 -10.24 -16.52 -19.88
N ILE A 632 -11.19 -17.39 -20.23
CA ILE A 632 -11.88 -17.37 -21.52
C ILE A 632 -13.31 -17.90 -21.34
N ASN A 633 -14.30 -17.01 -21.42
CA ASN A 633 -15.72 -17.33 -21.16
C ASN A 633 -16.31 -18.40 -22.10
N ARG A 634 -15.81 -18.52 -23.34
CA ARG A 634 -16.30 -19.56 -24.26
C ARG A 634 -15.66 -20.95 -24.05
N LYS A 635 -14.63 -21.07 -23.22
CA LYS A 635 -13.80 -22.27 -23.18
C LYS A 635 -14.09 -23.10 -21.93
N LYS A 636 -14.59 -24.33 -22.14
CA LYS A 636 -14.77 -25.33 -21.08
C LYS A 636 -13.72 -26.42 -21.17
N TYR A 637 -13.33 -26.97 -20.03
CA TYR A 637 -12.45 -28.12 -19.93
C TYR A 637 -13.22 -29.30 -19.36
N LYS A 638 -13.16 -30.43 -20.08
CA LYS A 638 -13.56 -31.74 -19.57
C LYS A 638 -12.47 -32.31 -18.70
N CYS A 639 -12.86 -32.87 -17.56
CA CYS A 639 -11.98 -33.52 -16.62
C CYS A 639 -12.54 -34.88 -16.25
N TYR A 640 -11.63 -35.80 -15.92
CA TYR A 640 -11.94 -37.19 -15.60
C TYR A 640 -11.12 -37.62 -14.38
N ILE A 641 -11.75 -38.39 -13.47
CA ILE A 641 -11.10 -39.03 -12.32
C ILE A 641 -11.53 -40.48 -12.29
N LYS A 642 -10.56 -41.39 -12.12
CA LYS A 642 -10.77 -42.79 -11.78
C LYS A 642 -10.37 -43.00 -10.32
N TYR A 643 -11.24 -43.59 -9.52
CA TYR A 643 -11.02 -43.81 -8.10
C TYR A 643 -11.40 -45.23 -7.66
N LEU A 644 -10.98 -45.65 -6.46
CA LEU A 644 -11.40 -46.90 -5.85
C LEU A 644 -12.53 -46.63 -4.85
N PRO A 645 -13.77 -47.09 -5.11
CA PRO A 645 -14.89 -46.92 -4.21
C PRO A 645 -14.61 -47.47 -2.80
N LYS A 646 -15.11 -46.77 -1.77
CA LYS A 646 -15.01 -47.16 -0.34
C LYS A 646 -13.58 -47.35 0.19
N SER A 647 -12.58 -46.81 -0.51
CA SER A 647 -11.20 -46.75 -0.05
C SER A 647 -10.82 -45.33 0.36
N ASN A 648 -9.82 -45.17 1.24
CA ASN A 648 -9.36 -43.86 1.71
C ASN A 648 -7.87 -43.64 1.44
N GLY A 649 -7.47 -42.38 1.37
CA GLY A 649 -6.08 -41.97 1.19
C GLY A 649 -5.67 -41.69 -0.25
N LEU A 650 -4.38 -41.40 -0.44
CA LEU A 650 -3.80 -40.94 -1.71
C LEU A 650 -3.90 -41.98 -2.84
N SER A 651 -3.69 -43.26 -2.50
CA SER A 651 -3.71 -44.38 -3.47
C SER A 651 -5.11 -44.68 -4.00
N SER A 652 -6.16 -44.15 -3.36
CA SER A 652 -7.54 -44.34 -3.79
C SER A 652 -7.89 -43.58 -5.05
N ILE A 653 -7.12 -42.55 -5.42
CA ILE A 653 -7.24 -41.89 -6.72
C ILE A 653 -6.30 -42.57 -7.71
N VAL A 654 -6.85 -43.48 -8.51
CA VAL A 654 -6.10 -44.34 -9.45
C VAL A 654 -5.58 -43.55 -10.64
N GLY A 655 -6.33 -42.56 -11.11
CA GLY A 655 -5.94 -41.76 -12.26
C GLY A 655 -6.78 -40.51 -12.42
N HIS A 656 -6.23 -39.52 -13.10
CA HIS A 656 -6.95 -38.31 -13.42
C HIS A 656 -6.43 -37.71 -14.74
N CYS A 657 -7.29 -37.04 -15.48
CA CYS A 657 -6.87 -36.26 -16.64
C CYS A 657 -7.83 -35.08 -16.90
N CYS A 658 -7.35 -34.10 -17.64
CA CYS A 658 -8.10 -32.92 -18.02
C CYS A 658 -7.72 -32.50 -19.43
N THR A 659 -8.66 -31.92 -20.18
CA THR A 659 -8.44 -31.39 -21.54
C THR A 659 -7.67 -30.05 -21.58
N CYS A 660 -7.21 -29.54 -20.43
CA CYS A 660 -6.39 -28.33 -20.37
C CYS A 660 -4.93 -28.59 -20.80
N ALA A 661 -4.17 -27.55 -21.12
CA ALA A 661 -2.83 -27.69 -21.72
C ALA A 661 -1.87 -28.63 -20.96
N ASN A 662 -1.93 -28.64 -19.62
CA ASN A 662 -1.10 -29.47 -18.74
C ASN A 662 -1.88 -30.63 -18.11
N GLY A 663 -3.10 -30.90 -18.58
CA GLY A 663 -4.05 -31.80 -17.92
C GLY A 663 -3.75 -33.29 -18.09
N ASN A 664 -2.71 -33.63 -18.86
CA ASN A 664 -2.28 -35.01 -19.06
C ASN A 664 -1.24 -35.49 -18.02
N ARG A 665 -0.73 -34.58 -17.17
CA ARG A 665 0.26 -34.92 -16.15
C ARG A 665 -0.29 -35.92 -15.13
N THR A 666 0.62 -36.72 -14.59
CA THR A 666 0.40 -37.62 -13.44
C THR A 666 1.08 -37.06 -12.18
N VAL A 667 2.06 -36.16 -12.33
CA VAL A 667 2.68 -35.43 -11.22
C VAL A 667 1.77 -34.30 -10.73
N GLY A 668 1.08 -34.55 -9.60
CA GLY A 668 -0.01 -33.71 -9.11
C GLY A 668 -1.07 -33.47 -10.18
N CYS A 669 -1.93 -32.46 -10.02
CA CYS A 669 -3.07 -32.28 -10.94
C CYS A 669 -3.34 -30.82 -11.26
N CYS A 670 -3.99 -30.53 -12.39
CA CYS A 670 -4.39 -29.15 -12.68
C CYS A 670 -5.45 -28.65 -11.67
N SER A 671 -5.62 -27.34 -11.54
CA SER A 671 -6.57 -26.77 -10.58
C SER A 671 -8.02 -27.19 -10.84
N HIS A 672 -8.35 -27.55 -12.08
CA HIS A 672 -9.66 -28.12 -12.44
C HIS A 672 -9.90 -29.45 -11.73
N VAL A 673 -8.95 -30.39 -11.85
CA VAL A 673 -8.97 -31.69 -11.16
C VAL A 673 -8.93 -31.51 -9.65
N ALA A 674 -8.09 -30.58 -9.18
CA ALA A 674 -7.96 -30.30 -7.75
C ALA A 674 -9.28 -29.84 -7.12
N ALA A 675 -10.09 -29.04 -7.84
CA ALA A 675 -11.38 -28.55 -7.35
C ALA A 675 -12.35 -29.69 -7.00
N LEU A 676 -12.51 -30.66 -7.90
CA LEU A 676 -13.43 -31.77 -7.66
C LEU A 676 -12.92 -32.71 -6.57
N ILE A 677 -11.62 -33.06 -6.59
CA ILE A 677 -11.01 -33.89 -5.55
C ILE A 677 -11.20 -33.21 -4.18
N TYR A 678 -10.83 -31.93 -4.07
CA TYR A 678 -10.98 -31.16 -2.84
C TYR A 678 -12.42 -31.20 -2.31
N HIS A 679 -13.42 -30.96 -3.17
CA HIS A 679 -14.81 -30.96 -2.75
C HIS A 679 -15.28 -32.34 -2.27
N LEU A 680 -15.07 -33.40 -3.07
CA LEU A 680 -15.59 -34.74 -2.75
C LEU A 680 -14.86 -35.40 -1.58
N SER A 681 -13.55 -35.15 -1.44
CA SER A 681 -12.75 -35.80 -0.39
C SER A 681 -12.76 -35.05 0.94
N TYR A 682 -13.03 -33.74 0.93
CA TYR A 682 -12.88 -32.87 2.10
C TYR A 682 -13.97 -31.79 2.20
N GLY A 683 -14.12 -30.95 1.17
CA GLY A 683 -14.91 -29.71 1.21
C GLY A 683 -16.40 -29.91 1.49
N ARG A 684 -17.03 -30.99 1.01
CA ARG A 684 -18.44 -31.31 1.26
C ARG A 684 -18.77 -31.68 2.72
N TYR A 685 -17.75 -31.98 3.53
CA TYR A 685 -17.91 -32.31 4.95
C TYR A 685 -17.73 -31.09 5.86
N LEU A 686 -17.49 -29.91 5.29
CA LEU A 686 -17.41 -28.66 6.04
C LEU A 686 -18.81 -28.05 6.21
N SER A 687 -19.02 -27.34 7.31
CA SER A 687 -20.29 -26.66 7.60
C SER A 687 -20.68 -25.60 6.56
N ARG A 688 -19.69 -25.00 5.89
CA ARG A 688 -19.87 -24.07 4.78
C ARG A 688 -18.72 -24.18 3.81
N ILE A 689 -19.03 -24.17 2.52
CA ILE A 689 -18.02 -24.02 1.47
C ILE A 689 -17.69 -22.54 1.33
N PHE A 690 -16.44 -22.18 1.57
CA PHE A 690 -15.97 -20.80 1.42
C PHE A 690 -15.99 -20.39 -0.06
N ARG A 691 -16.70 -19.31 -0.38
CA ARG A 691 -16.70 -18.66 -1.70
C ARG A 691 -15.79 -17.42 -1.66
N PRO A 692 -14.61 -17.45 -2.32
CA PRO A 692 -13.66 -16.34 -2.24
C PRO A 692 -14.26 -15.07 -2.85
N ALA A 693 -14.24 -13.98 -2.08
CA ALA A 693 -14.68 -12.65 -2.52
C ALA A 693 -16.10 -12.63 -3.13
N GLU A 694 -17.04 -13.35 -2.51
CA GLU A 694 -18.45 -13.48 -2.95
C GLU A 694 -19.13 -12.12 -3.23
N ALA A 695 -18.78 -11.08 -2.46
CA ALA A 695 -19.27 -9.71 -2.64
C ALA A 695 -18.91 -9.08 -4.01
N LEU A 696 -17.94 -9.64 -4.76
CA LEU A 696 -17.59 -9.15 -6.09
C LEU A 696 -18.48 -9.74 -7.20
N THR A 697 -19.26 -10.79 -6.91
CA THR A 697 -20.07 -11.48 -7.93
C THR A 697 -21.08 -10.55 -8.56
N THR A 698 -21.71 -9.69 -7.75
CA THR A 698 -22.73 -8.75 -8.17
C THR A 698 -22.20 -7.34 -8.45
N LEU A 699 -20.87 -7.13 -8.40
CA LEU A 699 -20.27 -5.80 -8.55
C LEU A 699 -20.59 -5.15 -9.91
N PHE A 700 -20.82 -5.96 -10.94
CA PHE A 700 -21.14 -5.52 -12.30
C PHE A 700 -22.55 -5.90 -12.74
N ASP A 701 -23.40 -6.36 -11.81
CA ASP A 701 -24.81 -6.62 -12.07
C ASP A 701 -25.54 -5.28 -12.02
N PHE A 702 -25.35 -4.47 -13.06
CA PHE A 702 -26.13 -3.25 -13.24
C PHE A 702 -27.52 -3.65 -13.74
N ASN A 703 -28.56 -3.29 -13.00
CA ASN A 703 -29.91 -3.26 -13.56
C ASN A 703 -29.88 -2.25 -14.71
N GLU A 704 -30.13 -2.70 -15.94
CA GLU A 704 -30.41 -1.80 -17.06
C GLU A 704 -31.74 -1.07 -16.74
N GLU A 705 -31.67 0.05 -16.03
CA GLU A 705 -32.68 1.07 -16.22
C GLU A 705 -32.51 1.54 -17.66
N MET A 706 -33.38 1.03 -18.54
CA MET A 706 -33.60 1.60 -19.87
C MET A 706 -33.98 3.07 -19.69
N THR A 707 -32.98 3.94 -19.66
CA THR A 707 -33.18 5.35 -19.95
C THR A 707 -33.51 5.41 -21.43
N VAL A 708 -34.81 5.53 -21.71
CA VAL A 708 -35.29 5.92 -23.04
C VAL A 708 -34.76 7.33 -23.27
N ILE A 709 -33.60 7.42 -23.90
CA ILE A 709 -33.13 8.67 -24.48
C ILE A 709 -34.01 8.85 -25.72
N GLU A 710 -34.95 9.80 -25.65
CA GLU A 710 -35.62 10.29 -26.84
C GLU A 710 -34.53 10.77 -27.82
N SER A 711 -34.31 9.99 -28.87
CA SER A 711 -33.54 10.40 -30.02
C SER A 711 -34.38 11.44 -30.75
N ASP A 712 -34.15 12.71 -30.46
CA ASP A 712 -34.20 13.82 -31.42
C ASP A 712 -33.85 15.14 -30.72
N SER A 713 -32.58 15.53 -30.79
CA SER A 713 -32.25 16.95 -30.98
C SER A 713 -30.89 17.06 -31.68
N ASP A 714 -30.92 17.02 -33.01
CA ASP A 714 -29.93 17.76 -33.79
C ASP A 714 -30.12 19.24 -33.44
N ASN A 715 -29.25 19.79 -32.58
CA ASN A 715 -28.91 21.23 -32.53
C ASN A 715 -27.66 21.45 -31.64
N ASP A 716 -26.56 21.72 -32.35
CA ASP A 716 -25.25 22.33 -32.00
C ASP A 716 -24.30 21.67 -30.98
#